data_AF-A0A5E3WV70-F1
#
_entry.id   AF-A0A5E3WV70-F1
#
_cell.length_a   1.000
_cell.length_b   1.000
_cell.length_c   1.000
_cell.angle_alpha   90.00
_cell.angle_beta   90.00
_cell.angle_gamma   90.00
#
_symmetry.space_group_name_H-M   'P 1'
#
loop_
_entity.id
_entity.type
_entity.pdbx_description
1 polymer ?
#
loop_
_entity_poly.entity_id
_entity_poly.type
_entity_poly.pdbx_seq_one_letter_code
_entity_poly.pdbx_strand_id
1 'polypeptide(L)'
;MSSSMQDPHSPTTTRFTAQFLVIGGGVSGLATSVALRRAGHEVTVLERELSLDQGEASHSGYRMPPNMTKIFYDWGLEGELETVGVDSGCFHVIRLADGATLTLYQKDEELMREVGGVTMSVDRRNLRRVLSSKARALGAQIRMGADVVSVAEDGKSVRLRSGEEIQSDVIIGAGGTNDLIRRTLLEETPDFGRDTDLVLFDAVLSLAAIRDTPALKELLDAQPDAEHVWFGDRHAAILFPISSETAAFHLYAPRLNPQGKGTSDIADFDPTGMEPRVLKLVSMMKPTTTSLHIVEFDPLEDWVHPSSRCVTIGQGAHPFVLGSLQGPAMGVEDAAAFAELFSHLRGEDQIPTFLSAFQEIRRTRCQEICDVDSRNLQEMTRPNSEITRARDLAMQTLYQAGTPLYELRTLDDAQKRWADTWGTYSYNAEDVANEWWHSWGRPQLLLTNPQSIKFDTLDISAFIHDTSPLTILMTSAMFKLCRASRPTNAIRSSTTVARRRMATTASGPTRSSAASKYVLLGTAAASAYTLGALYPVDLFTFISPRVAPPPPPPDHPDAIALVERLEKEINELPALRELRTRFDSAEWYESRPYATLREERRVNNLTAGALRGAGRLAVPPVCWARKNESEAYVFIHVGRGLCGHDGIIHGGLIATLLDETLARTAILNLPEKIGVTANLSINYRAPTKADQFIVIKTRLVELKGRKASVSGVVQDLSGNTLAEAAGIFVQPRYAKLLSAEALHEAMGHPKGHAKDAAKEEASVV
;
A
#
# COMPACT_ATOMS: atom_id res chain seq x y z
N MET A 1 -18.16 -34.13 -22.92
CA MET A 1 -17.80 -32.69 -22.97
C MET A 1 -17.04 -32.39 -21.68
N SER A 2 -15.72 -32.51 -21.72
CA SER A 2 -14.86 -32.26 -20.56
C SER A 2 -14.71 -30.75 -20.38
N SER A 3 -15.22 -30.23 -19.26
CA SER A 3 -14.84 -28.92 -18.74
C SER A 3 -13.35 -28.98 -18.41
N SER A 4 -12.51 -28.33 -19.22
CA SER A 4 -11.11 -28.11 -18.88
C SER A 4 -11.07 -27.21 -17.64
N MET A 5 -10.52 -27.71 -16.54
CA MET A 5 -10.09 -26.84 -15.44
C MET A 5 -9.09 -25.85 -16.03
N GLN A 6 -9.44 -24.56 -16.03
CA GLN A 6 -8.52 -23.50 -16.40
C GLN A 6 -7.34 -23.51 -15.43
N ASP A 7 -6.13 -23.33 -15.98
CA ASP A 7 -4.90 -23.14 -15.23
C ASP A 7 -5.06 -21.92 -14.29
N PRO A 8 -4.83 -22.06 -12.97
CA PRO A 8 -4.96 -20.96 -12.02
C PRO A 8 -4.03 -19.77 -12.28
N HIS A 9 -3.05 -19.90 -13.20
CA HIS A 9 -2.18 -18.80 -13.65
C HIS A 9 -2.54 -18.23 -15.03
N SER A 10 -3.68 -18.60 -15.61
CA SER A 10 -4.17 -17.90 -16.81
C SER A 10 -4.56 -16.48 -16.44
N PRO A 11 -3.91 -15.43 -17.01
CA PRO A 11 -4.24 -14.05 -16.66
C PRO A 11 -5.72 -13.78 -16.96
N THR A 12 -6.39 -13.08 -16.04
CA THR A 12 -7.75 -12.60 -16.30
C THR A 12 -7.69 -11.76 -17.57
N THR A 13 -8.49 -12.10 -18.57
CA THR A 13 -8.57 -11.31 -19.80
C THR A 13 -9.76 -10.37 -19.72
N THR A 14 -9.58 -9.16 -20.26
CA THR A 14 -10.65 -8.19 -20.37
C THR A 14 -11.87 -8.73 -21.14
N ARG A 15 -13.06 -8.22 -20.82
CA ARG A 15 -14.27 -8.45 -21.63
C ARG A 15 -14.59 -7.27 -22.54
N PHE A 16 -13.84 -6.17 -22.42
CA PHE A 16 -13.90 -5.01 -23.29
C PHE A 16 -12.49 -4.62 -23.74
N THR A 17 -12.18 -4.86 -25.00
CA THR A 17 -10.90 -4.52 -25.60
C THR A 17 -10.85 -3.03 -25.92
N ALA A 18 -10.20 -2.25 -25.05
CA ALA A 18 -9.83 -0.86 -25.30
C ALA A 18 -8.56 -0.73 -26.16
N GLN A 19 -8.44 0.40 -26.87
CA GLN A 19 -7.26 0.83 -27.62
C GLN A 19 -6.38 1.77 -26.80
N PHE A 20 -5.14 1.35 -26.55
CA PHE A 20 -4.15 2.13 -25.82
C PHE A 20 -3.09 2.71 -26.76
N LEU A 21 -2.75 3.96 -26.52
CA LEU A 21 -1.63 4.64 -27.15
C LEU A 21 -0.56 4.97 -26.11
N VAL A 22 0.62 4.38 -26.22
CA VAL A 22 1.75 4.59 -25.32
C VAL A 22 2.75 5.53 -25.98
N ILE A 23 3.01 6.68 -25.36
CA ILE A 23 3.98 7.68 -25.82
C ILE A 23 5.31 7.41 -25.11
N GLY A 24 6.27 6.82 -25.83
CA GLY A 24 7.60 6.47 -25.34
C GLY A 24 7.90 4.97 -25.37
N GLY A 25 8.99 4.60 -26.05
CA GLY A 25 9.53 3.24 -26.17
C GLY A 25 10.67 2.95 -25.19
N GLY A 26 10.62 3.55 -24.00
CA GLY A 26 11.47 3.20 -22.86
C GLY A 26 11.02 1.92 -22.15
N VAL A 27 11.70 1.54 -21.06
CA VAL A 27 11.36 0.31 -20.32
C VAL A 27 9.92 0.35 -19.79
N SER A 28 9.48 1.46 -19.19
CA SER A 28 8.10 1.60 -18.68
C SER A 28 7.07 1.41 -19.81
N GLY A 29 7.19 2.15 -20.92
CA GLY A 29 6.23 2.06 -22.02
C GLY A 29 6.21 0.69 -22.71
N LEU A 30 7.38 0.06 -22.91
CA LEU A 30 7.45 -1.29 -23.48
C LEU A 30 6.91 -2.36 -22.51
N ALA A 31 7.19 -2.24 -21.21
CA ALA A 31 6.63 -3.12 -20.19
C ALA A 31 5.10 -2.99 -20.13
N THR A 32 4.55 -1.77 -20.12
CA THR A 32 3.11 -1.51 -20.19
C THR A 32 2.49 -2.13 -21.43
N SER A 33 3.20 -2.10 -22.55
CA SER A 33 2.74 -2.73 -23.79
C SER A 33 2.67 -4.25 -23.69
N VAL A 34 3.67 -4.90 -23.10
CA VAL A 34 3.63 -6.35 -22.81
C VAL A 34 2.45 -6.67 -21.89
N ALA A 35 2.31 -5.94 -20.79
CA ALA A 35 1.30 -6.17 -19.77
C ALA A 35 -0.13 -6.01 -20.32
N LEU A 36 -0.42 -4.92 -21.02
CA LEU A 36 -1.75 -4.67 -21.60
C LEU A 36 -2.12 -5.66 -22.71
N ARG A 37 -1.15 -6.10 -23.51
CA ARG A 37 -1.38 -7.16 -24.50
C ARG A 37 -1.69 -8.50 -23.83
N ARG A 38 -1.03 -8.84 -22.72
CA ARG A 38 -1.38 -10.02 -21.88
C ARG A 38 -2.80 -9.93 -21.33
N ALA A 39 -3.26 -8.73 -20.96
CA ALA A 39 -4.62 -8.47 -20.47
C ALA A 39 -5.71 -8.47 -21.57
N GLY A 40 -5.33 -8.51 -22.86
CA GLY A 40 -6.26 -8.61 -23.99
C GLY A 40 -6.64 -7.28 -24.66
N HIS A 41 -5.86 -6.23 -24.45
CA HIS A 41 -6.09 -4.90 -25.03
C HIS A 41 -5.31 -4.65 -26.32
N GLU A 42 -5.72 -3.69 -27.14
CA GLU A 42 -4.93 -3.23 -28.30
C GLU A 42 -3.94 -2.15 -27.88
N VAL A 43 -2.70 -2.23 -28.37
CA VAL A 43 -1.63 -1.30 -27.95
C VAL A 43 -0.83 -0.83 -29.15
N THR A 44 -0.68 0.49 -29.27
CA THR A 44 0.27 1.15 -30.17
C THR A 44 1.28 1.96 -29.36
N VAL A 45 2.56 1.74 -29.60
CA VAL A 45 3.67 2.49 -29.01
C VAL A 45 4.20 3.49 -30.03
N LEU A 46 4.34 4.75 -29.62
CA LEU A 46 4.94 5.82 -30.41
C LEU A 46 6.28 6.20 -29.78
N GLU A 47 7.37 5.96 -30.50
CA GLU A 47 8.74 6.31 -30.09
C GLU A 47 9.32 7.32 -31.05
N ARG A 48 9.89 8.41 -30.53
CA ARG A 48 10.48 9.50 -31.32
C ARG A 48 11.82 9.10 -31.95
N GLU A 49 12.58 8.21 -31.30
CA GLU A 49 13.84 7.68 -31.83
C GLU A 49 13.59 6.88 -33.11
N LEU A 50 14.54 6.91 -34.07
CA LEU A 50 14.41 6.15 -35.31
C LEU A 50 14.69 4.64 -35.14
N SER A 51 15.40 4.27 -34.07
CA SER A 51 15.63 2.87 -33.68
C SER A 51 15.81 2.76 -32.17
N LEU A 52 15.52 1.60 -31.58
CA LEU A 52 15.72 1.35 -30.14
C LEU A 52 17.20 1.36 -29.70
N ASP A 53 18.11 1.36 -30.67
CA ASP A 53 19.56 1.34 -30.49
C ASP A 53 20.20 2.73 -30.66
N GLN A 54 19.43 3.72 -31.12
CA GLN A 54 19.88 5.08 -31.37
C GLN A 54 19.46 6.01 -30.24
N GLY A 55 20.39 6.85 -29.75
CA GLY A 55 20.15 7.89 -28.76
C GLY A 55 21.31 8.00 -27.77
N GLU A 56 21.64 9.22 -27.31
CA GLU A 56 22.72 9.46 -26.34
C GLU A 56 22.50 8.72 -25.01
N ALA A 57 21.24 8.51 -24.61
CA ALA A 57 20.84 7.74 -23.42
C ALA A 57 20.82 6.20 -23.61
N SER A 58 21.23 5.69 -24.77
CA SER A 58 21.16 4.26 -25.11
C SER A 58 22.32 3.43 -24.54
N HIS A 59 23.38 4.06 -24.02
CA HIS A 59 24.59 3.37 -23.59
C HIS A 59 24.73 3.39 -22.07
N SER A 60 23.84 2.68 -21.38
CA SER A 60 23.80 2.60 -19.91
C SER A 60 23.41 1.20 -19.45
N GLY A 61 23.72 0.90 -18.19
CA GLY A 61 23.35 -0.34 -17.50
C GLY A 61 22.13 -0.16 -16.61
N TYR A 62 21.25 -1.15 -16.58
CA TYR A 62 20.23 -1.24 -15.55
C TYR A 62 20.53 -2.35 -14.57
N ARG A 63 20.28 -2.05 -13.30
CA ARG A 63 20.16 -3.02 -12.23
C ARG A 63 18.68 -3.29 -12.04
N MET A 64 18.31 -4.56 -11.93
CA MET A 64 16.96 -5.07 -11.86
C MET A 64 16.81 -5.77 -10.50
N PRO A 65 16.17 -5.13 -9.52
CA PRO A 65 15.90 -5.75 -8.23
C PRO A 65 14.81 -6.84 -8.34
N PRO A 66 14.66 -7.71 -7.33
CA PRO A 66 13.70 -8.82 -7.35
C PRO A 66 12.25 -8.44 -7.64
N ASN A 67 11.78 -7.27 -7.20
CA ASN A 67 10.43 -6.78 -7.49
C ASN A 67 10.20 -6.48 -8.99
N MET A 68 11.26 -6.27 -9.77
CA MET A 68 11.20 -6.10 -11.22
C MET A 68 11.33 -7.44 -11.95
N THR A 69 12.30 -8.26 -11.58
CA THR A 69 12.59 -9.53 -12.29
C THR A 69 11.46 -10.54 -12.12
N LYS A 70 10.83 -10.63 -10.94
CA LYS A 70 9.69 -11.53 -10.73
C LYS A 70 8.52 -11.23 -11.66
N ILE A 71 8.22 -9.95 -11.91
CA ILE A 71 7.16 -9.55 -12.85
C ILE A 71 7.49 -10.04 -14.26
N PHE A 72 8.74 -9.93 -14.69
CA PHE A 72 9.15 -10.45 -15.98
C PHE A 72 9.08 -11.99 -16.06
N TYR A 73 9.39 -12.69 -14.97
CA TYR A 73 9.25 -14.14 -14.89
C TYR A 73 7.79 -14.56 -15.02
N ASP A 74 6.88 -13.87 -14.33
CA ASP A 74 5.42 -14.07 -14.46
C ASP A 74 4.91 -13.76 -15.88
N TRP A 75 5.63 -12.94 -16.64
CA TRP A 75 5.33 -12.63 -18.04
C TRP A 75 5.99 -13.61 -19.02
N GLY A 76 6.71 -14.62 -18.51
CA GLY A 76 7.41 -15.63 -19.27
C GLY A 76 8.56 -15.03 -20.07
N LEU A 77 9.40 -14.22 -19.43
CA LEU A 77 10.62 -13.62 -19.99
C LEU A 77 11.90 -14.12 -19.32
N GLU A 78 11.80 -15.11 -18.42
CA GLU A 78 12.94 -15.63 -17.65
C GLU A 78 14.09 -16.07 -18.55
N GLY A 79 13.82 -16.95 -19.51
CA GLY A 79 14.86 -17.47 -20.42
C GLY A 79 15.49 -16.38 -21.32
N GLU A 80 14.70 -15.43 -21.82
CA GLU A 80 15.24 -14.30 -22.57
C GLU A 80 16.13 -13.39 -21.70
N LEU A 81 15.77 -13.18 -20.44
CA LEU A 81 16.55 -12.38 -19.50
C LEU A 81 17.83 -13.09 -19.05
N GLU A 82 17.78 -14.39 -18.78
CA GLU A 82 18.98 -15.20 -18.48
C GLU A 82 20.02 -15.15 -19.61
N THR A 83 19.56 -14.97 -20.86
CA THR A 83 20.46 -14.87 -22.02
C THR A 83 21.19 -13.53 -22.10
N VAL A 84 20.57 -12.43 -21.64
CA VAL A 84 21.10 -11.08 -21.83
C VAL A 84 21.56 -10.38 -20.55
N GLY A 85 21.10 -10.85 -19.40
CA GLY A 85 21.42 -10.30 -18.10
C GLY A 85 22.57 -11.02 -17.40
N VAL A 86 23.04 -10.41 -16.32
CA VAL A 86 24.09 -10.93 -15.45
C VAL A 86 23.54 -11.00 -14.03
N ASP A 87 23.54 -12.19 -13.43
CA ASP A 87 23.12 -12.37 -12.03
C ASP A 87 24.16 -11.72 -11.10
N SER A 88 23.68 -10.89 -10.18
CA SER A 88 24.52 -10.24 -9.17
C SER A 88 24.45 -11.05 -7.88
N GLY A 89 25.53 -11.75 -7.53
CA GLY A 89 25.60 -12.61 -6.35
C GLY A 89 25.87 -11.86 -5.04
N CYS A 90 26.41 -10.65 -5.11
CA CYS A 90 26.66 -9.84 -3.92
C CYS A 90 26.83 -8.33 -4.20
N PHE A 91 26.74 -7.52 -3.14
CA PHE A 91 27.12 -6.11 -3.16
C PHE A 91 28.40 -5.92 -2.33
N HIS A 92 29.49 -5.51 -2.98
CA HIS A 92 30.77 -5.23 -2.33
C HIS A 92 30.88 -3.73 -2.05
N VAL A 93 30.74 -3.33 -0.79
CA VAL A 93 30.84 -1.93 -0.38
C VAL A 93 32.27 -1.60 0.03
N ILE A 94 32.82 -0.56 -0.58
CA ILE A 94 34.22 -0.15 -0.50
C ILE A 94 34.28 1.30 -0.05
N ARG A 95 35.25 1.66 0.80
CA ARG A 95 35.51 3.05 1.13
C ARG A 95 36.31 3.71 0.01
N LEU A 96 35.81 4.83 -0.51
CA LEU A 96 36.42 5.55 -1.63
C LEU A 96 37.81 6.10 -1.31
N ALA A 97 38.06 6.47 -0.06
CA ALA A 97 39.28 7.16 0.35
C ALA A 97 40.55 6.30 0.27
N ASP A 98 40.44 5.01 0.60
CA ASP A 98 41.57 4.11 0.77
C ASP A 98 41.38 2.75 0.07
N GLY A 99 40.19 2.48 -0.49
CA GLY A 99 39.86 1.22 -1.13
C GLY A 99 39.60 0.07 -0.16
N ALA A 100 39.46 0.34 1.14
CA ALA A 100 39.18 -0.69 2.13
C ALA A 100 37.76 -1.24 1.95
N THR A 101 37.60 -2.56 1.97
CA THR A 101 36.29 -3.19 2.06
C THR A 101 35.61 -2.75 3.35
N LEU A 102 34.42 -2.18 3.22
CA LEU A 102 33.54 -1.84 4.34
C LEU A 102 32.71 -3.05 4.71
N THR A 103 32.07 -3.68 3.72
CA THR A 103 31.28 -4.89 3.92
C THR A 103 31.02 -5.60 2.59
N LEU A 104 30.56 -6.84 2.68
CA LEU A 104 30.10 -7.65 1.55
C LEU A 104 28.70 -8.15 1.89
N TYR A 105 27.69 -7.72 1.12
CA TYR A 105 26.33 -8.25 1.23
C TYR A 105 26.19 -9.42 0.28
N GLN A 106 26.13 -10.63 0.82
CA GLN A 106 25.82 -11.80 0.02
C GLN A 106 24.31 -11.90 -0.22
N LYS A 107 23.95 -12.34 -1.42
CA LYS A 107 22.58 -12.71 -1.76
C LYS A 107 22.12 -13.83 -0.84
N ASP A 108 20.97 -13.63 -0.19
CA ASP A 108 20.30 -14.69 0.56
C ASP A 108 19.46 -15.52 -0.42
N GLU A 109 19.94 -16.73 -0.73
CA GLU A 109 19.31 -17.64 -1.69
C GLU A 109 17.92 -18.13 -1.24
N GLU A 110 17.67 -18.23 0.07
CA GLU A 110 16.34 -18.58 0.57
C GLU A 110 15.37 -17.42 0.38
N LEU A 111 15.83 -16.20 0.70
CA LEU A 111 15.10 -14.96 0.51
C LEU A 111 14.69 -14.74 -0.96
N MET A 112 15.63 -14.88 -1.89
CA MET A 112 15.36 -14.70 -3.32
C MET A 112 14.35 -15.73 -3.84
N ARG A 113 14.44 -16.97 -3.35
CA ARG A 113 13.48 -18.03 -3.67
C ARG A 113 12.08 -17.71 -3.14
N GLU A 114 11.98 -17.11 -1.95
CA GLU A 114 10.69 -16.69 -1.39
C GLU A 114 10.09 -15.48 -2.12
N VAL A 115 10.91 -14.52 -2.55
CA VAL A 115 10.44 -13.36 -3.35
C VAL A 115 9.99 -13.78 -4.75
N GLY A 116 10.57 -14.86 -5.29
CA GLY A 116 10.29 -15.32 -6.66
C GLY A 116 11.01 -14.51 -7.74
N GLY A 117 12.05 -13.77 -7.36
CA GLY A 117 12.85 -12.95 -8.28
C GLY A 117 14.31 -12.89 -7.83
N VAL A 118 15.17 -12.39 -8.71
CA VAL A 118 16.62 -12.26 -8.48
C VAL A 118 17.08 -10.82 -8.69
N THR A 119 18.26 -10.49 -8.14
CA THR A 119 18.98 -9.28 -8.52
C THR A 119 19.79 -9.57 -9.77
N MET A 120 19.52 -8.83 -10.84
CA MET A 120 20.19 -9.00 -12.12
C MET A 120 20.56 -7.65 -12.70
N SER A 121 21.61 -7.58 -13.49
CA SER A 121 22.00 -6.39 -14.24
C SER A 121 21.94 -6.67 -15.73
N VAL A 122 21.71 -5.64 -16.55
CA VAL A 122 21.50 -5.80 -17.99
C VAL A 122 21.85 -4.53 -18.76
N ASP A 123 22.35 -4.68 -19.99
CA ASP A 123 22.44 -3.57 -20.94
C ASP A 123 21.04 -3.06 -21.27
N ARG A 124 20.79 -1.77 -21.07
CA ARG A 124 19.48 -1.15 -21.29
C ARG A 124 18.91 -1.42 -22.69
N ARG A 125 19.75 -1.50 -23.73
CA ARG A 125 19.32 -1.79 -25.11
C ARG A 125 18.82 -3.21 -25.23
N ASN A 126 19.51 -4.16 -24.60
CA ASN A 126 19.08 -5.56 -24.59
C ASN A 126 17.72 -5.72 -23.91
N LEU A 127 17.50 -5.05 -22.76
CA LEU A 127 16.19 -5.07 -22.10
C LEU A 127 15.09 -4.47 -22.98
N ARG A 128 15.33 -3.32 -23.64
CA ARG A 128 14.38 -2.73 -24.60
C ARG A 128 14.09 -3.68 -25.77
N ARG A 129 15.09 -4.41 -26.28
CA ARG A 129 14.90 -5.39 -27.36
C ARG A 129 14.08 -6.60 -26.91
N VAL A 130 14.33 -7.13 -25.71
CA VAL A 130 13.54 -8.24 -25.13
C VAL A 130 12.08 -7.80 -24.99
N LEU A 131 11.81 -6.66 -24.34
CA LEU A 131 10.45 -6.17 -24.12
C LEU A 131 9.73 -5.83 -25.42
N SER A 132 10.40 -5.15 -26.37
CA SER A 132 9.79 -4.81 -27.66
C SER A 132 9.50 -6.05 -28.52
N SER A 133 10.37 -7.07 -28.48
CA SER A 133 10.15 -8.34 -29.17
C SER A 133 8.96 -9.08 -28.58
N LYS A 134 8.87 -9.15 -27.24
CA LYS A 134 7.72 -9.73 -26.55
C LYS A 134 6.42 -8.98 -26.85
N ALA A 135 6.44 -7.65 -26.80
CA ALA A 135 5.27 -6.82 -27.09
C ALA A 135 4.77 -7.05 -28.53
N ARG A 136 5.67 -7.09 -29.52
CA ARG A 136 5.32 -7.42 -30.92
C ARG A 136 4.78 -8.83 -31.07
N ALA A 137 5.40 -9.82 -30.42
CA ALA A 137 4.94 -11.21 -30.44
C ALA A 137 3.51 -11.35 -29.86
N LEU A 138 3.17 -10.53 -28.88
CA LEU A 138 1.82 -10.45 -28.32
C LEU A 138 0.87 -9.56 -29.17
N GLY A 139 1.35 -8.91 -30.23
CA GLY A 139 0.55 -8.13 -31.18
C GLY A 139 0.50 -6.62 -30.95
N ALA A 140 1.37 -6.05 -30.12
CA ALA A 140 1.52 -4.59 -30.04
C ALA A 140 2.15 -4.02 -31.33
N GLN A 141 1.69 -2.84 -31.73
CA GLN A 141 2.31 -2.08 -32.82
C GLN A 141 3.34 -1.11 -32.23
N ILE A 142 4.55 -1.08 -32.76
CA ILE A 142 5.60 -0.15 -32.29
C ILE A 142 6.06 0.70 -33.48
N ARG A 143 5.80 2.01 -33.42
CA ARG A 143 6.11 2.99 -34.45
C ARG A 143 7.29 3.85 -34.01
N MET A 144 8.42 3.65 -34.66
CA MET A 144 9.63 4.47 -34.48
C MET A 144 9.52 5.77 -35.29
N GLY A 145 10.30 6.80 -34.92
CA GLY A 145 10.26 8.12 -35.57
C GLY A 145 8.93 8.88 -35.40
N ALA A 146 8.09 8.47 -34.45
CA ALA A 146 6.78 9.04 -34.19
C ALA A 146 6.85 10.03 -33.02
N ASP A 147 7.25 11.28 -33.32
CA ASP A 147 7.34 12.35 -32.32
C ASP A 147 5.95 12.98 -32.07
N VAL A 148 5.42 12.79 -30.85
CA VAL A 148 4.14 13.34 -30.43
C VAL A 148 4.32 14.76 -29.92
N VAL A 149 3.57 15.72 -30.49
CA VAL A 149 3.74 17.15 -30.20
C VAL A 149 2.57 17.77 -29.44
N SER A 150 1.38 17.17 -29.46
CA SER A 150 0.22 17.65 -28.70
C SER A 150 -0.80 16.54 -28.44
N VAL A 151 -1.55 16.66 -27.35
CA VAL A 151 -2.73 15.84 -27.02
C VAL A 151 -3.98 16.70 -27.14
N ALA A 152 -5.08 16.13 -27.64
CA ALA A 152 -6.36 16.82 -27.73
C ALA A 152 -6.97 17.07 -26.34
N GLU A 153 -7.79 18.11 -26.21
CA GLU A 153 -8.42 18.51 -24.94
C GLU A 153 -9.30 17.40 -24.33
N ASP A 154 -9.97 16.62 -25.17
CA ASP A 154 -10.76 15.46 -24.75
C ASP A 154 -9.91 14.24 -24.35
N GLY A 155 -8.60 14.29 -24.55
CA GLY A 155 -7.65 13.21 -24.29
C GLY A 155 -7.85 11.96 -25.12
N LYS A 156 -8.57 12.03 -26.25
CA LYS A 156 -8.84 10.85 -27.12
C LYS A 156 -7.91 10.76 -28.32
N SER A 157 -7.07 11.77 -28.56
CA SER A 157 -6.12 11.75 -29.66
C SER A 157 -4.84 12.51 -29.40
N VAL A 158 -3.83 12.15 -30.18
CA VAL A 158 -2.55 12.85 -30.24
C VAL A 158 -2.23 13.29 -31.65
N ARG A 159 -1.43 14.34 -31.78
CA ARG A 159 -0.89 14.81 -33.06
C ARG A 159 0.62 14.59 -33.10
N LEU A 160 1.09 13.99 -34.19
CA LEU A 160 2.51 13.81 -34.46
C LEU A 160 3.10 15.07 -35.10
N ARG A 161 4.43 15.23 -35.02
CA ARG A 161 5.17 16.28 -35.72
C ARG A 161 4.95 16.26 -37.23
N SER A 162 4.68 15.09 -37.81
CA SER A 162 4.33 14.92 -39.23
C SER A 162 2.99 15.56 -39.60
N GLY A 163 2.15 15.91 -38.62
CA GLY A 163 0.78 16.38 -38.81
C GLY A 163 -0.27 15.26 -38.76
N GLU A 164 0.13 13.99 -38.66
CA GLU A 164 -0.78 12.86 -38.49
C GLU A 164 -1.47 12.91 -37.11
N GLU A 165 -2.77 12.63 -37.08
CA GLU A 165 -3.54 12.48 -35.85
C GLU A 165 -3.89 11.01 -35.62
N ILE A 166 -3.73 10.56 -34.37
CA ILE A 166 -3.97 9.17 -33.96
C ILE A 166 -4.95 9.19 -32.79
N GLN A 167 -6.03 8.42 -32.92
CA GLN A 167 -7.09 8.28 -31.91
C GLN A 167 -6.84 7.05 -31.04
N SER A 168 -7.31 7.07 -29.80
CA SER A 168 -7.27 5.95 -28.86
C SER A 168 -8.27 6.14 -27.72
N ASP A 169 -8.64 5.06 -27.04
CA ASP A 169 -9.49 5.12 -25.85
C ASP A 169 -8.72 5.63 -24.62
N VAL A 170 -7.43 5.30 -24.51
CA VAL A 170 -6.56 5.71 -23.41
C VAL A 170 -5.16 6.05 -23.92
N ILE A 171 -4.63 7.19 -23.48
CA ILE A 171 -3.26 7.63 -23.78
C ILE A 171 -2.38 7.51 -22.54
N ILE A 172 -1.21 6.89 -22.68
CA ILE A 172 -0.24 6.69 -21.61
C ILE A 172 1.04 7.46 -21.94
N GLY A 173 1.38 8.44 -21.10
CA GLY A 173 2.66 9.15 -21.12
C GLY A 173 3.74 8.32 -20.44
N ALA A 174 4.73 7.86 -21.21
CA ALA A 174 5.88 7.09 -20.73
C ALA A 174 7.20 7.68 -21.26
N GLY A 175 7.21 8.98 -21.61
CA GLY A 175 8.31 9.71 -22.23
C GLY A 175 9.38 10.24 -21.27
N GLY A 176 9.34 9.85 -19.99
CA GLY A 176 10.27 10.31 -18.96
C GLY A 176 9.91 11.66 -18.34
N THR A 177 10.86 12.34 -17.70
CA THR A 177 10.63 13.64 -17.03
C THR A 177 10.17 14.75 -17.97
N ASN A 178 10.43 14.61 -19.28
CA ASN A 178 9.97 15.53 -20.33
C ASN A 178 8.71 15.03 -21.07
N ASP A 179 7.99 14.07 -20.48
CA ASP A 179 6.77 13.51 -21.05
C ASP A 179 5.71 14.59 -21.32
N LEU A 180 4.98 14.44 -22.44
CA LEU A 180 3.97 15.42 -22.86
C LEU A 180 2.78 15.45 -21.89
N ILE A 181 2.31 14.31 -21.41
CA ILE A 181 1.19 14.23 -20.46
C ILE A 181 1.59 14.89 -19.15
N ARG A 182 2.81 14.63 -18.66
CA ARG A 182 3.36 15.32 -17.48
C ARG A 182 3.32 16.84 -17.65
N ARG A 183 3.80 17.36 -18.78
CA ARG A 183 3.80 18.81 -19.04
C ARG A 183 2.39 19.40 -19.07
N THR A 184 1.43 18.71 -19.68
CA THR A 184 0.03 19.17 -19.70
C THR A 184 -0.59 19.17 -18.29
N LEU A 185 -0.29 18.17 -17.45
CA LEU A 185 -0.73 18.14 -16.05
C LEU A 185 -0.17 19.30 -15.21
N LEU A 186 1.01 19.81 -15.59
CA LEU A 186 1.66 20.97 -14.98
C LEU A 186 1.29 22.29 -15.67
N GLU A 187 0.24 22.30 -16.50
CA GLU A 187 -0.22 23.48 -17.25
C GLU A 187 0.88 24.11 -18.14
N GLU A 188 1.76 23.26 -18.70
CA GLU A 188 2.96 23.65 -19.46
C GLU A 188 3.95 24.51 -18.64
N THR A 189 3.82 24.54 -17.32
CA THR A 189 4.81 25.13 -16.42
C THR A 189 6.04 24.23 -16.44
N PRO A 190 7.23 24.77 -16.80
CA PRO A 190 8.45 23.98 -16.76
C PRO A 190 8.76 23.53 -15.34
N ASP A 191 8.67 22.23 -15.10
CA ASP A 191 9.14 21.61 -13.87
C ASP A 191 10.61 21.25 -14.05
N PHE A 192 11.46 22.13 -13.54
CA PHE A 192 12.91 21.94 -13.55
C PHE A 192 13.39 21.10 -12.36
N GLY A 193 12.49 20.69 -11.46
CA GLY A 193 12.83 20.16 -10.14
C GLY A 193 13.77 21.07 -9.33
N ARG A 194 14.24 20.54 -8.22
CA ARG A 194 15.28 21.10 -7.38
C ARG A 194 16.63 20.53 -7.77
N ASP A 195 17.49 21.38 -8.32
CA ASP A 195 18.88 21.03 -8.58
C ASP A 195 19.58 20.58 -7.29
N THR A 196 20.27 19.44 -7.37
CA THR A 196 21.23 19.02 -6.34
C THR A 196 22.63 19.53 -6.70
N ASP A 197 23.56 19.43 -5.74
CA ASP A 197 24.97 19.70 -5.98
C ASP A 197 25.70 18.54 -6.65
N LEU A 198 25.00 17.46 -7.04
CA LEU A 198 25.59 16.26 -7.63
C LEU A 198 25.35 16.16 -9.15
N VAL A 199 26.31 15.54 -9.82
CA VAL A 199 26.24 15.08 -11.20
C VAL A 199 26.50 13.57 -11.25
N LEU A 200 25.78 12.86 -12.11
CA LEU A 200 26.07 11.49 -12.48
C LEU A 200 26.85 11.49 -13.80
N PHE A 201 28.02 10.88 -13.81
CA PHE A 201 28.69 10.44 -15.03
C PHE A 201 28.40 8.96 -15.26
N ASP A 202 27.84 8.63 -16.43
CA ASP A 202 27.42 7.27 -16.79
C ASP A 202 28.24 6.76 -17.98
N ALA A 203 28.99 5.68 -17.76
CA ALA A 203 29.83 5.06 -18.77
C ALA A 203 29.60 3.56 -18.88
N VAL A 204 29.70 3.05 -20.11
CA VAL A 204 29.84 1.61 -20.38
C VAL A 204 31.30 1.32 -20.72
N LEU A 205 31.93 0.49 -19.89
CA LEU A 205 33.33 0.10 -19.98
C LEU A 205 33.48 -1.34 -20.49
N SER A 206 34.58 -1.62 -21.18
CA SER A 206 34.91 -2.99 -21.62
C SER A 206 35.44 -3.80 -20.43
N LEU A 207 34.84 -4.97 -20.16
CA LEU A 207 35.33 -5.90 -19.14
C LEU A 207 36.73 -6.42 -19.48
N ALA A 208 37.08 -6.55 -20.76
CA ALA A 208 38.44 -6.92 -21.18
C ALA A 208 39.46 -5.86 -20.74
N ALA A 209 39.18 -4.58 -21.00
CA ALA A 209 40.06 -3.48 -20.57
C ALA A 209 40.19 -3.38 -19.04
N ILE A 210 39.09 -3.62 -18.31
CA ILE A 210 39.11 -3.69 -16.84
C ILE A 210 40.00 -4.85 -16.36
N ARG A 211 39.87 -6.05 -16.97
CA ARG A 211 40.66 -7.24 -16.63
C ARG A 211 42.13 -7.13 -17.01
N ASP A 212 42.48 -6.33 -18.02
CA ASP A 212 43.86 -6.05 -18.40
C ASP A 212 44.57 -5.09 -17.42
N THR A 213 43.83 -4.48 -16.49
CA THR A 213 44.36 -3.57 -15.47
C THR A 213 44.57 -4.32 -14.15
N PRO A 214 45.81 -4.55 -13.67
CA PRO A 214 46.09 -5.49 -12.57
C PRO A 214 45.25 -5.29 -11.31
N ALA A 215 45.18 -4.05 -10.78
CA ALA A 215 44.42 -3.76 -9.55
C ALA A 215 42.89 -3.89 -9.71
N LEU A 216 42.37 -3.74 -10.93
CA LEU A 216 40.95 -3.95 -11.23
C LEU A 216 40.65 -5.41 -11.48
N LYS A 217 41.58 -6.13 -12.11
CA LYS A 217 41.52 -7.59 -12.24
C LYS A 217 41.45 -8.26 -10.88
N GLU A 218 42.32 -7.87 -9.94
CA GLU A 218 42.29 -8.40 -8.57
C GLU A 218 40.96 -8.12 -7.86
N LEU A 219 40.35 -6.95 -8.10
CA LEU A 219 39.04 -6.61 -7.55
C LEU A 219 37.94 -7.56 -8.08
N LEU A 220 37.92 -7.80 -9.39
CA LEU A 220 36.94 -8.70 -10.02
C LEU A 220 37.21 -10.17 -9.66
N ASP A 221 38.46 -10.62 -9.63
CA ASP A 221 38.80 -12.00 -9.27
C ASP A 221 38.42 -12.30 -7.82
N ALA A 222 38.55 -11.32 -6.91
CA ALA A 222 38.21 -11.48 -5.51
C ALA A 222 36.70 -11.59 -5.29
N GLN A 223 35.89 -10.90 -6.11
CA GLN A 223 34.43 -10.88 -6.01
C GLN A 223 33.80 -10.85 -7.42
N PRO A 224 33.76 -11.99 -8.13
CA PRO A 224 33.41 -12.05 -9.56
C PRO A 224 31.96 -11.68 -9.87
N ASP A 225 31.06 -11.91 -8.92
CA ASP A 225 29.62 -11.69 -9.06
C ASP A 225 29.15 -10.42 -8.32
N ALA A 226 30.08 -9.53 -7.96
CA ALA A 226 29.78 -8.34 -7.17
C ALA A 226 29.38 -7.14 -8.01
N GLU A 227 28.40 -6.40 -7.50
CA GLU A 227 28.30 -4.97 -7.74
C GLU A 227 29.24 -4.25 -6.77
N HIS A 228 30.25 -3.56 -7.29
CA HIS A 228 31.21 -2.82 -6.49
C HIS A 228 30.71 -1.40 -6.26
N VAL A 229 30.54 -1.01 -4.99
CA VAL A 229 29.97 0.28 -4.60
C VAL A 229 30.95 1.02 -3.70
N TRP A 230 31.47 2.15 -4.16
CA TRP A 230 32.36 3.01 -3.38
C TRP A 230 31.58 4.11 -2.68
N PHE A 231 31.73 4.20 -1.35
CA PHE A 231 31.16 5.24 -0.52
C PHE A 231 32.23 6.29 -0.22
N GLY A 232 31.92 7.57 -0.38
CA GLY A 232 32.92 8.63 -0.30
C GLY A 232 32.39 10.00 0.08
N ASP A 233 33.33 10.90 0.34
CA ASP A 233 33.07 12.27 0.76
C ASP A 233 32.52 13.09 -0.42
N ARG A 234 31.19 13.26 -0.47
CA ARG A 234 30.44 13.88 -1.59
C ARG A 234 30.62 13.20 -2.94
N HIS A 235 31.20 12.00 -2.96
CA HIS A 235 31.46 11.22 -4.15
C HIS A 235 31.05 9.78 -3.90
N ALA A 236 30.57 9.11 -4.95
CA ALA A 236 30.33 7.68 -4.91
C ALA A 236 30.55 7.08 -6.30
N ALA A 237 30.86 5.79 -6.35
CA ALA A 237 30.98 5.09 -7.62
C ALA A 237 30.30 3.72 -7.55
N ILE A 238 29.78 3.25 -8.68
CA ILE A 238 29.18 1.92 -8.82
C ILE A 238 29.74 1.29 -10.08
N LEU A 239 30.32 0.10 -9.98
CA LEU A 239 30.73 -0.72 -11.11
C LEU A 239 29.95 -2.05 -11.05
N PHE A 240 29.23 -2.37 -12.11
CA PHE A 240 28.48 -3.62 -12.21
C PHE A 240 28.52 -4.16 -13.64
N PRO A 241 28.65 -5.49 -13.83
CA PRO A 241 28.59 -6.09 -15.16
C PRO A 241 27.20 -5.87 -15.76
N ILE A 242 27.10 -5.79 -17.09
CA ILE A 242 25.80 -5.66 -17.79
C ILE A 242 25.67 -6.62 -18.96
N SER A 243 26.76 -7.30 -19.29
CA SER A 243 26.87 -8.41 -20.22
C SER A 243 28.16 -9.18 -19.90
N SER A 244 28.45 -10.24 -20.66
CA SER A 244 29.74 -10.93 -20.60
C SER A 244 30.94 -10.09 -21.09
N GLU A 245 30.69 -9.00 -21.81
CA GLU A 245 31.71 -8.16 -22.46
C GLU A 245 31.88 -6.77 -21.84
N THR A 246 30.85 -6.26 -21.18
CA THR A 246 30.78 -4.86 -20.72
C THR A 246 30.25 -4.72 -19.30
N ALA A 247 30.67 -3.64 -18.64
CA ALA A 247 30.19 -3.21 -17.33
C ALA A 247 29.73 -1.75 -17.39
N ALA A 248 28.71 -1.41 -16.62
CA ALA A 248 28.33 -0.02 -16.39
C ALA A 248 29.12 0.54 -15.20
N PHE A 249 29.55 1.80 -15.34
CA PHE A 249 30.26 2.56 -14.33
C PHE A 249 29.55 3.89 -14.11
N HIS A 250 28.92 4.01 -12.94
CA HIS A 250 28.25 5.23 -12.49
C HIS A 250 29.16 5.95 -11.50
N LEU A 251 29.44 7.22 -11.75
CA LEU A 251 30.23 8.08 -10.88
C LEU A 251 29.41 9.29 -10.47
N TYR A 252 29.16 9.39 -9.17
CA TYR A 252 28.52 10.53 -8.54
C TYR A 252 29.59 11.48 -8.01
N ALA A 253 29.51 12.75 -8.38
CA ALA A 253 30.46 13.76 -7.96
C ALA A 253 29.78 15.12 -7.76
N PRO A 254 30.38 16.03 -6.99
CA PRO A 254 29.92 17.41 -6.88
C PRO A 254 30.04 18.15 -8.20
N ARG A 255 29.13 19.07 -8.44
CA ARG A 255 29.17 19.98 -9.59
C ARG A 255 30.28 21.01 -9.40
N LEU A 256 31.14 21.16 -10.41
CA LEU A 256 32.10 22.27 -10.45
C LEU A 256 31.45 23.62 -10.76
N ASN A 257 30.37 23.64 -11.54
CA ASN A 257 29.59 24.85 -11.82
C ASN A 257 28.14 24.69 -11.32
N PRO A 258 27.84 25.15 -10.09
CA PRO A 258 26.51 25.05 -9.49
C PRO A 258 25.43 25.87 -10.19
N GLN A 259 25.79 26.80 -11.10
CA GLN A 259 24.83 27.68 -11.79
C GLN A 259 24.57 27.32 -13.26
N GLY A 260 25.31 26.37 -13.83
CA GLY A 260 25.08 25.91 -15.21
C GLY A 260 23.90 24.95 -15.31
N LYS A 261 23.04 25.06 -16.32
CA LYS A 261 22.07 23.98 -16.65
C LYS A 261 22.72 23.03 -17.68
N GLY A 262 22.57 21.72 -17.55
CA GLY A 262 22.90 20.77 -18.63
C GLY A 262 23.92 19.68 -18.29
N THR A 263 24.84 19.40 -19.23
CA THR A 263 25.87 18.35 -19.12
C THR A 263 27.19 18.94 -18.60
N SER A 264 27.97 18.16 -17.85
CA SER A 264 29.35 18.47 -17.39
C SER A 264 30.42 17.65 -18.13
N ASP A 265 31.60 18.18 -18.42
CA ASP A 265 32.66 17.34 -19.00
C ASP A 265 33.30 16.48 -17.90
N ILE A 266 33.60 15.21 -18.19
CA ILE A 266 34.39 14.35 -17.29
C ILE A 266 35.81 14.91 -17.10
N ALA A 267 36.30 15.72 -18.04
CA ALA A 267 37.55 16.46 -17.90
C ALA A 267 37.52 17.44 -16.70
N ASP A 268 36.33 17.91 -16.31
CA ASP A 268 36.13 18.80 -15.19
C ASP A 268 35.69 18.02 -13.93
N PHE A 269 36.14 16.78 -13.77
CA PHE A 269 35.91 15.99 -12.58
C PHE A 269 36.96 16.30 -11.49
N ASP A 270 36.55 16.33 -10.22
CA ASP A 270 37.48 16.44 -9.08
C ASP A 270 37.87 15.03 -8.57
N PRO A 271 39.10 14.54 -8.85
CA PRO A 271 39.55 13.23 -8.41
C PRO A 271 40.02 13.20 -6.94
N THR A 272 39.92 14.32 -6.21
CA THR A 272 40.52 14.47 -4.88
C THR A 272 39.96 13.44 -3.89
N GLY A 273 40.88 12.74 -3.21
CA GLY A 273 40.52 11.81 -2.14
C GLY A 273 39.97 10.46 -2.64
N MET A 274 40.15 10.12 -3.92
CA MET A 274 39.74 8.83 -4.46
C MET A 274 40.86 7.81 -4.55
N GLU A 275 40.53 6.57 -4.25
CA GLU A 275 41.46 5.44 -4.34
C GLU A 275 41.82 5.07 -5.80
N PRO A 276 43.02 4.49 -6.05
CA PRO A 276 43.56 4.32 -7.40
C PRO A 276 42.73 3.51 -8.39
N ARG A 277 41.88 2.58 -7.94
CA ARG A 277 41.02 1.77 -8.83
C ARG A 277 39.93 2.63 -9.46
N VAL A 278 39.31 3.53 -8.69
CA VAL A 278 38.30 4.46 -9.22
C VAL A 278 38.92 5.40 -10.23
N LEU A 279 40.11 5.95 -9.95
CA LEU A 279 40.83 6.81 -10.90
C LEU A 279 41.17 6.08 -12.21
N LYS A 280 41.50 4.80 -12.15
CA LYS A 280 41.71 3.97 -13.35
C LYS A 280 40.42 3.79 -14.14
N LEU A 281 39.29 3.52 -13.48
CA LEU A 281 37.98 3.43 -14.15
C LEU A 281 37.61 4.77 -14.81
N VAL A 282 37.83 5.89 -14.12
CA VAL A 282 37.62 7.25 -14.67
C VAL A 282 38.47 7.47 -15.93
N SER A 283 39.74 7.05 -15.92
CA SER A 283 40.61 7.19 -17.10
C SER A 283 40.17 6.37 -18.33
N MET A 284 39.29 5.38 -18.14
CA MET A 284 38.71 4.58 -19.23
C MET A 284 37.45 5.23 -19.82
N MET A 285 36.88 6.24 -19.14
CA MET A 285 35.71 6.96 -19.62
C MET A 285 36.09 7.84 -20.81
N LYS A 286 35.20 7.93 -21.80
CA LYS A 286 35.43 8.77 -22.98
C LYS A 286 35.11 10.23 -22.64
N PRO A 287 35.74 11.22 -23.28
CA PRO A 287 35.33 12.63 -23.13
C PRO A 287 33.86 12.87 -23.51
N THR A 288 33.29 12.04 -24.40
CA THR A 288 31.87 12.07 -24.78
C THR A 288 30.96 11.32 -23.80
N THR A 289 31.44 11.00 -22.58
CA THR A 289 30.62 10.33 -21.56
C THR A 289 29.47 11.24 -21.18
N THR A 290 28.27 10.68 -21.14
CA THR A 290 27.08 11.41 -20.71
C THR A 290 27.19 11.77 -19.23
N SER A 291 26.98 13.04 -18.95
CA SER A 291 26.91 13.59 -17.60
C SER A 291 25.56 14.26 -17.41
N LEU A 292 24.90 13.91 -16.31
CA LEU A 292 23.54 14.35 -16.06
C LEU A 292 23.46 14.96 -14.68
N HIS A 293 22.98 16.20 -14.60
CA HIS A 293 22.71 16.85 -13.33
C HIS A 293 21.62 16.07 -12.59
N ILE A 294 21.87 15.81 -11.31
CA ILE A 294 20.88 15.15 -10.48
C ILE A 294 19.90 16.21 -9.99
N VAL A 295 18.64 15.98 -10.35
CA VAL A 295 17.52 16.84 -10.03
C VAL A 295 16.53 16.01 -9.20
N GLU A 296 16.05 16.59 -8.12
CA GLU A 296 14.98 16.02 -7.31
C GLU A 296 13.67 16.72 -7.66
N PHE A 297 12.62 15.97 -7.93
CA PHE A 297 11.32 16.53 -8.31
C PHE A 297 10.36 16.44 -7.13
N ASP A 298 9.52 17.46 -6.97
CA ASP A 298 8.39 17.36 -6.06
C ASP A 298 7.40 16.30 -6.56
N PRO A 299 6.73 15.57 -5.66
CA PRO A 299 5.77 14.54 -6.03
C PRO A 299 4.63 15.14 -6.86
N LEU A 300 4.36 14.54 -8.02
CA LEU A 300 3.25 14.98 -8.86
C LEU A 300 1.91 14.62 -8.18
N GLU A 301 1.06 15.62 -7.95
CA GLU A 301 -0.22 15.44 -7.25
C GLU A 301 -1.18 14.54 -8.04
N ASP A 302 -1.32 14.82 -9.34
CA ASP A 302 -2.19 14.13 -10.27
C ASP A 302 -1.42 13.51 -11.43
N TRP A 303 -1.63 12.22 -11.66
CA TRP A 303 -1.07 11.46 -12.77
C TRP A 303 -2.07 11.34 -13.92
N VAL A 304 -3.36 11.50 -13.63
CA VAL A 304 -4.48 11.39 -14.57
C VAL A 304 -4.87 12.76 -15.08
N HIS A 305 -4.90 12.92 -16.40
CA HIS A 305 -5.31 14.17 -17.05
C HIS A 305 -6.79 14.47 -16.75
N PRO A 306 -7.22 15.74 -16.64
CA PRO A 306 -8.61 16.12 -16.34
C PRO A 306 -9.66 15.49 -17.26
N SER A 307 -9.31 15.16 -18.51
CA SER A 307 -10.18 14.44 -19.44
C SER A 307 -10.51 13.01 -19.00
N SER A 308 -9.80 12.45 -18.01
CA SER A 308 -9.91 11.07 -17.54
C SER A 308 -9.70 10.03 -18.66
N ARG A 309 -8.81 10.37 -19.59
CA ARG A 309 -8.43 9.54 -20.74
C ARG A 309 -6.92 9.45 -20.95
N CYS A 310 -6.14 10.28 -20.27
CA CYS A 310 -4.69 10.23 -20.30
C CYS A 310 -4.10 10.00 -18.91
N VAL A 311 -2.97 9.32 -18.84
CA VAL A 311 -2.23 9.08 -17.59
C VAL A 311 -0.73 9.10 -17.84
N THR A 312 0.08 9.58 -16.90
CA THR A 312 1.55 9.48 -16.94
C THR A 312 2.04 8.33 -16.05
N ILE A 313 3.14 7.68 -16.43
CA ILE A 313 3.75 6.55 -15.70
C ILE A 313 5.28 6.66 -15.65
N GLY A 314 5.91 5.83 -14.81
CA GLY A 314 7.38 5.77 -14.70
C GLY A 314 7.97 7.13 -14.34
N GLN A 315 9.11 7.47 -14.96
CA GLN A 315 9.82 8.73 -14.73
C GLN A 315 9.00 9.99 -15.07
N GLY A 316 7.88 9.86 -15.81
CA GLY A 316 6.96 10.98 -16.05
C GLY A 316 6.00 11.24 -14.90
N ALA A 317 5.69 10.21 -14.08
CA ALA A 317 4.82 10.31 -12.92
C ALA A 317 5.62 10.51 -11.62
N HIS A 318 6.64 9.67 -11.44
CA HIS A 318 7.53 9.63 -10.28
C HIS A 318 8.98 9.63 -10.77
N PRO A 319 9.58 10.80 -11.01
CA PRO A 319 10.99 10.91 -11.34
C PRO A 319 11.86 10.34 -10.21
N PHE A 320 12.71 9.36 -10.52
CA PHE A 320 13.72 8.86 -9.58
C PHE A 320 15.06 9.51 -9.87
N VAL A 321 15.91 9.55 -8.85
CA VAL A 321 17.32 9.93 -9.01
C VAL A 321 17.99 9.06 -10.07
N LEU A 322 18.86 9.67 -10.89
CA LEU A 322 19.55 8.98 -11.97
C LEU A 322 20.52 7.91 -11.45
N GLY A 323 20.55 6.77 -12.14
CA GLY A 323 21.34 5.58 -11.73
C GLY A 323 20.76 4.82 -10.53
N SER A 324 19.55 5.17 -10.08
CA SER A 324 18.83 4.48 -9.01
C SER A 324 18.54 3.02 -9.34
N LEU A 325 18.40 2.20 -8.29
CA LEU A 325 18.07 0.78 -8.43
C LEU A 325 16.58 0.58 -8.74
N GLN A 326 15.70 1.38 -8.12
CA GLN A 326 14.25 1.18 -8.19
C GLN A 326 13.57 1.97 -9.31
N GLY A 327 14.22 2.97 -9.92
CA GLY A 327 13.60 3.80 -10.96
C GLY A 327 12.98 3.00 -12.11
N PRO A 328 13.71 2.07 -12.76
CA PRO A 328 13.14 1.18 -13.78
C PRO A 328 12.11 0.20 -13.20
N ALA A 329 12.34 -0.31 -11.99
CA ALA A 329 11.47 -1.27 -11.32
C ALA A 329 10.07 -0.69 -11.06
N MET A 330 9.98 0.56 -10.60
CA MET A 330 8.69 1.23 -10.38
C MET A 330 7.90 1.40 -11.67
N GLY A 331 8.57 1.67 -12.80
CA GLY A 331 7.91 1.72 -14.10
C GLY A 331 7.37 0.38 -14.58
N VAL A 332 7.96 -0.74 -14.15
CA VAL A 332 7.47 -2.10 -14.44
C VAL A 332 6.34 -2.49 -13.49
N GLU A 333 6.44 -2.13 -12.20
CA GLU A 333 5.32 -2.27 -11.26
C GLU A 333 4.09 -1.46 -11.71
N ASP A 334 4.29 -0.26 -12.25
CA ASP A 334 3.22 0.53 -12.86
C ASP A 334 2.53 -0.24 -13.99
N ALA A 335 3.32 -0.80 -14.92
CA ALA A 335 2.81 -1.58 -16.03
C ALA A 335 1.96 -2.78 -15.56
N ALA A 336 2.42 -3.47 -14.53
CA ALA A 336 1.76 -4.63 -13.95
C ALA A 336 0.43 -4.25 -13.25
N ALA A 337 0.45 -3.29 -12.33
CA ALA A 337 -0.77 -2.81 -11.65
C ALA A 337 -1.78 -2.23 -12.64
N PHE A 338 -1.32 -1.46 -13.63
CA PHE A 338 -2.18 -0.86 -14.63
C PHE A 338 -2.88 -1.94 -15.47
N ALA A 339 -2.14 -2.92 -15.99
CA ALA A 339 -2.72 -3.99 -16.78
C ALA A 339 -3.68 -4.86 -15.97
N GLU A 340 -3.39 -5.15 -14.70
CA GLU A 340 -4.27 -5.93 -13.84
C GLU A 340 -5.62 -5.22 -13.62
N LEU A 341 -5.63 -3.91 -13.33
CA LEU A 341 -6.87 -3.14 -13.23
C LEU A 341 -7.69 -3.21 -14.54
N PHE A 342 -7.04 -2.97 -15.68
CA PHE A 342 -7.70 -2.95 -16.98
C PHE A 342 -8.11 -4.34 -17.48
N SER A 343 -7.53 -5.41 -16.95
CA SER A 343 -7.96 -6.80 -17.16
C SER A 343 -9.42 -7.04 -16.73
N HIS A 344 -9.92 -6.20 -15.80
CA HIS A 344 -11.30 -6.26 -15.31
C HIS A 344 -12.27 -5.40 -16.13
N LEU A 345 -11.80 -4.68 -17.16
CA LEU A 345 -12.61 -3.76 -17.94
C LEU A 345 -13.78 -4.47 -18.64
N ARG A 346 -14.96 -3.85 -18.56
CA ARG A 346 -16.23 -4.32 -19.15
C ARG A 346 -16.90 -3.28 -20.06
N GLY A 347 -16.53 -2.01 -19.94
CA GLY A 347 -17.04 -0.92 -20.78
C GLY A 347 -16.19 0.35 -20.68
N GLU A 348 -16.31 1.23 -21.68
CA GLU A 348 -15.54 2.49 -21.79
C GLU A 348 -15.83 3.47 -20.63
N ASP A 349 -17.02 3.41 -20.03
CA ASP A 349 -17.44 4.25 -18.92
C ASP A 349 -16.64 4.01 -17.63
N GLN A 350 -15.94 2.88 -17.53
CA GLN A 350 -15.14 2.50 -16.37
C GLN A 350 -13.69 2.97 -16.45
N ILE A 351 -13.22 3.41 -17.63
CA ILE A 351 -11.85 3.88 -17.84
C ILE A 351 -11.45 4.96 -16.82
N PRO A 352 -12.25 6.02 -16.53
CA PRO A 352 -11.90 7.03 -15.54
C PRO A 352 -11.64 6.44 -14.16
N THR A 353 -12.47 5.49 -13.74
CA THR A 353 -12.36 4.84 -12.43
C THR A 353 -11.07 4.04 -12.32
N PHE A 354 -10.68 3.30 -13.35
CA PHE A 354 -9.41 2.55 -13.32
C PHE A 354 -8.18 3.42 -13.41
N LEU A 355 -8.21 4.54 -14.14
CA LEU A 355 -7.13 5.51 -14.12
C LEU A 355 -6.96 6.12 -12.72
N SER A 356 -8.07 6.49 -12.06
CA SER A 356 -8.04 7.01 -10.70
C SER A 356 -7.54 5.98 -9.68
N ALA A 357 -7.99 4.72 -9.80
CA ALA A 357 -7.54 3.62 -8.96
C ALA A 357 -6.04 3.35 -9.10
N PHE A 358 -5.53 3.38 -10.33
CA PHE A 358 -4.12 3.23 -10.62
C PHE A 358 -3.28 4.30 -9.91
N GLN A 359 -3.67 5.58 -10.03
CA GLN A 359 -3.01 6.68 -9.32
C GLN A 359 -3.03 6.47 -7.80
N GLU A 360 -4.18 6.10 -7.23
CA GLU A 360 -4.33 5.86 -5.79
C GLU A 360 -3.38 4.77 -5.28
N ILE A 361 -3.34 3.63 -5.97
CA ILE A 361 -2.53 2.47 -5.60
C ILE A 361 -1.03 2.78 -5.71
N ARG A 362 -0.62 3.43 -6.80
CA ARG A 362 0.79 3.59 -7.14
C ARG A 362 1.44 4.82 -6.54
N ARG A 363 0.72 5.93 -6.33
CA ARG A 363 1.32 7.20 -5.91
C ARG A 363 2.07 7.09 -4.58
N THR A 364 1.44 6.54 -3.54
CA THR A 364 2.07 6.38 -2.22
C THR A 364 3.28 5.43 -2.31
N ARG A 365 3.11 4.28 -2.96
CA ARG A 365 4.16 3.27 -3.13
C ARG A 365 5.39 3.81 -3.86
N CYS A 366 5.19 4.51 -4.97
CA CYS A 366 6.30 5.10 -5.72
C CYS A 366 7.00 6.21 -4.93
N GLN A 367 6.25 7.01 -4.16
CA GLN A 367 6.84 8.06 -3.33
C GLN A 367 7.74 7.48 -2.22
N GLU A 368 7.24 6.47 -1.49
CA GLU A 368 8.00 5.82 -0.43
C GLU A 368 9.33 5.26 -0.94
N ILE A 369 9.32 4.65 -2.14
CA ILE A 369 10.52 4.08 -2.75
C ILE A 369 11.44 5.15 -3.34
N CYS A 370 10.91 6.24 -3.87
CA CYS A 370 11.71 7.39 -4.30
C CYS A 370 12.47 8.01 -3.13
N ASP A 371 11.82 8.15 -1.97
CA ASP A 371 12.45 8.65 -0.74
C ASP A 371 13.57 7.70 -0.26
N VAL A 372 13.36 6.38 -0.35
CA VAL A 372 14.38 5.38 0.00
C VAL A 372 15.59 5.49 -0.91
N ASP A 373 15.41 5.53 -2.23
CA ASP A 373 16.53 5.60 -3.18
C ASP A 373 17.30 6.92 -3.09
N SER A 374 16.58 8.02 -2.84
CA SER A 374 17.20 9.33 -2.60
C SER A 374 18.07 9.32 -1.34
N ARG A 375 17.59 8.71 -0.23
CA ARG A 375 18.38 8.51 0.99
C ARG A 375 19.58 7.61 0.75
N ASN A 376 19.45 6.56 -0.06
CA ASN A 376 20.56 5.66 -0.38
C ASN A 376 21.70 6.41 -1.07
N LEU A 377 21.39 7.27 -2.06
CA LEU A 377 22.41 8.11 -2.68
C LEU A 377 23.07 9.06 -1.66
N GLN A 378 22.27 9.71 -0.81
CA GLN A 378 22.78 10.60 0.24
C GLN A 378 23.72 9.89 1.22
N GLU A 379 23.46 8.62 1.54
CA GLU A 379 24.35 7.82 2.36
C GLU A 379 25.65 7.44 1.64
N MET A 380 25.58 7.12 0.36
CA MET A 380 26.76 6.81 -0.47
C MET A 380 27.70 8.01 -0.61
N THR A 381 27.15 9.22 -0.76
CA THR A 381 27.90 10.47 -0.97
C THR A 381 28.03 11.32 0.31
N ARG A 382 27.71 10.75 1.48
CA ARG A 382 27.64 11.52 2.73
C ARG A 382 28.97 12.20 3.05
N PRO A 383 29.00 13.51 3.35
CA PRO A 383 30.23 14.18 3.73
C PRO A 383 30.90 13.55 4.95
N ASN A 384 32.23 13.56 4.97
CA ASN A 384 33.00 13.01 6.07
C ASN A 384 32.62 13.65 7.42
N SER A 385 32.20 12.83 8.36
CA SER A 385 31.76 13.24 9.69
C SER A 385 32.04 12.14 10.73
N GLU A 386 31.79 12.40 12.01
CA GLU A 386 31.85 11.35 13.04
C GLU A 386 30.83 10.23 12.75
N ILE A 387 29.67 10.59 12.18
CA ILE A 387 28.62 9.64 11.81
C ILE A 387 29.09 8.69 10.70
N THR A 388 29.72 9.19 9.64
CA THR A 388 30.23 8.33 8.55
C THR A 388 31.35 7.42 9.05
N ARG A 389 32.24 7.92 9.91
CA ARG A 389 33.29 7.09 10.52
C ARG A 389 32.71 5.98 11.39
N ALA A 390 31.70 6.28 12.20
CA ALA A 390 31.02 5.29 13.03
C ALA A 390 30.30 4.22 12.19
N ARG A 391 29.60 4.64 11.12
CA ARG A 391 28.95 3.74 10.15
C ARG A 391 29.98 2.81 9.50
N ASP A 392 31.04 3.39 8.94
CA ASP A 392 32.08 2.64 8.25
C ASP A 392 32.79 1.65 9.17
N LEU A 393 33.10 2.07 10.41
CA LEU A 393 33.68 1.19 11.43
C LEU A 393 32.72 0.05 11.80
N ALA A 394 31.42 0.34 11.95
CA ALA A 394 30.42 -0.68 12.22
C ALA A 394 30.34 -1.70 11.08
N MET A 395 30.24 -1.26 9.83
CA MET A 395 30.26 -2.14 8.64
C MET A 395 31.51 -3.03 8.63
N GLN A 396 32.68 -2.45 8.84
CA GLN A 396 33.96 -3.18 8.84
C GLN A 396 34.05 -4.20 9.97
N THR A 397 33.59 -3.83 11.17
CA THR A 397 33.63 -4.72 12.34
C THR A 397 32.79 -5.97 12.10
N LEU A 398 31.61 -5.81 11.49
CA LEU A 398 30.72 -6.93 11.17
C LEU A 398 31.26 -7.82 10.09
N TYR A 399 31.79 -7.19 9.03
CA TYR A 399 32.44 -7.90 7.95
C TYR A 399 33.60 -8.76 8.47
N GLN A 400 34.45 -8.20 9.34
CA GLN A 400 35.55 -8.95 9.97
C GLN A 400 35.06 -10.04 10.91
N ALA A 401 33.92 -9.86 11.57
CA ALA A 401 33.28 -10.87 12.41
C ALA A 401 32.60 -11.99 11.60
N GLY A 402 32.53 -11.88 10.27
CA GLY A 402 31.77 -12.79 9.41
C GLY A 402 30.26 -12.75 9.68
N THR A 403 29.79 -11.71 10.36
CA THR A 403 28.37 -11.53 10.69
C THR A 403 27.70 -10.77 9.56
N PRO A 404 26.70 -11.35 8.87
CA PRO A 404 25.92 -10.62 7.88
C PRO A 404 25.29 -9.38 8.50
N LEU A 405 25.26 -8.25 7.78
CA LEU A 405 24.79 -6.98 8.34
C LEU A 405 23.33 -7.04 8.86
N TYR A 406 22.50 -7.94 8.32
CA TYR A 406 21.12 -8.16 8.77
C TYR A 406 21.02 -8.93 10.10
N GLU A 407 22.09 -9.58 10.56
CA GLU A 407 22.13 -10.26 11.86
C GLU A 407 22.43 -9.31 13.03
N LEU A 408 22.65 -8.01 12.76
CA LEU A 408 22.70 -6.97 13.78
C LEU A 408 21.32 -6.74 14.39
N ARG A 409 21.00 -7.57 15.38
CA ARG A 409 19.78 -7.49 16.19
C ARG A 409 19.79 -6.36 17.25
N THR A 410 20.85 -5.54 17.30
CA THR A 410 21.10 -4.58 18.39
C THR A 410 21.01 -3.11 17.99
N LEU A 411 20.83 -2.80 16.71
CA LEU A 411 20.61 -1.44 16.22
C LEU A 411 19.26 -1.41 15.53
N ASP A 412 18.30 -0.66 16.08
CA ASP A 412 16.93 -0.51 15.55
C ASP A 412 16.91 -0.18 14.04
N ASP A 413 17.95 0.50 13.55
CA ASP A 413 18.13 0.87 12.14
C ASP A 413 18.44 -0.30 11.20
N ALA A 414 19.11 -1.37 11.67
CA ALA A 414 19.44 -2.53 10.84
C ALA A 414 18.21 -3.42 10.62
N GLN A 415 17.40 -3.61 11.65
CA GLN A 415 16.13 -4.35 11.57
C GLN A 415 15.10 -3.60 10.71
N LYS A 416 15.04 -2.27 10.82
CA LYS A 416 14.19 -1.42 9.98
C LYS A 416 14.62 -1.47 8.51
N ARG A 417 15.90 -1.27 8.20
CA ARG A 417 16.42 -1.36 6.82
C ARG A 417 16.20 -2.73 6.17
N TRP A 418 16.32 -3.81 6.94
CA TRP A 418 16.05 -5.16 6.42
C TRP A 418 14.57 -5.39 6.13
N ALA A 419 13.68 -4.98 7.05
CA ALA A 419 12.23 -5.06 6.84
C ALA A 419 11.77 -4.19 5.64
N ASP A 420 12.37 -3.00 5.47
CA ASP A 420 12.09 -2.10 4.36
C ASP A 420 12.57 -2.69 3.02
N THR A 421 13.75 -3.33 2.99
CA THR A 421 14.29 -3.98 1.78
C THR A 421 13.46 -5.20 1.39
N TRP A 422 13.12 -6.05 2.37
CA TRP A 422 12.25 -7.20 2.15
C TRP A 422 10.86 -6.77 1.67
N GLY A 423 10.22 -5.81 2.36
CA GLY A 423 8.91 -5.27 1.97
C GLY A 423 8.92 -4.71 0.54
N THR A 424 10.02 -4.07 0.14
CA THR A 424 10.21 -3.57 -1.22
C THR A 424 10.25 -4.69 -2.25
N TYR A 425 10.98 -5.77 -1.98
CA TYR A 425 11.15 -6.90 -2.90
C TYR A 425 9.92 -7.82 -2.93
N SER A 426 9.23 -8.01 -1.80
CA SER A 426 8.05 -8.87 -1.70
C SER A 426 6.79 -8.24 -2.30
N TYR A 427 6.72 -6.91 -2.43
CA TYR A 427 5.54 -6.20 -2.96
C TYR A 427 5.13 -6.72 -4.34
N ASN A 428 3.85 -7.10 -4.53
CA ASN A 428 3.30 -7.52 -5.81
C ASN A 428 2.26 -6.51 -6.30
N ALA A 429 2.58 -5.83 -7.41
CA ALA A 429 1.74 -4.78 -7.98
C ALA A 429 0.42 -5.31 -8.58
N GLU A 430 0.42 -6.53 -9.15
CA GLU A 430 -0.79 -7.17 -9.67
C GLU A 430 -1.71 -7.57 -8.51
N ASP A 431 -1.18 -8.16 -7.44
CA ASP A 431 -1.99 -8.56 -6.28
C ASP A 431 -2.72 -7.37 -5.63
N VAL A 432 -2.03 -6.24 -5.45
CA VAL A 432 -2.63 -5.02 -4.87
C VAL A 432 -3.71 -4.43 -5.79
N ALA A 433 -3.48 -4.43 -7.10
CA ALA A 433 -4.48 -4.01 -8.09
C ALA A 433 -5.72 -4.92 -8.06
N ASN A 434 -5.52 -6.24 -7.97
CA ASN A 434 -6.59 -7.22 -7.88
C ASN A 434 -7.36 -7.11 -6.56
N GLU A 435 -6.68 -6.85 -5.45
CA GLU A 435 -7.30 -6.59 -4.14
C GLU A 435 -8.19 -5.35 -4.20
N TRP A 436 -7.71 -4.26 -4.81
CA TRP A 436 -8.51 -3.05 -5.02
C TRP A 436 -9.75 -3.35 -5.87
N TRP A 437 -9.61 -4.14 -6.94
CA TRP A 437 -10.74 -4.56 -7.76
C TRP A 437 -11.79 -5.32 -6.95
N HIS A 438 -11.37 -6.28 -6.12
CA HIS A 438 -12.30 -7.06 -5.30
C HIS A 438 -12.97 -6.22 -4.21
N SER A 439 -12.24 -5.28 -3.63
CA SER A 439 -12.70 -4.44 -2.51
C SER A 439 -13.59 -3.29 -2.96
N TRP A 440 -13.30 -2.68 -4.11
CA TRP A 440 -13.92 -1.42 -4.55
C TRP A 440 -14.50 -1.51 -5.96
N GLY A 441 -13.72 -1.95 -6.94
CA GLY A 441 -14.12 -1.93 -8.36
C GLY A 441 -15.32 -2.83 -8.68
N ARG A 442 -15.30 -4.08 -8.22
CA ARG A 442 -16.36 -5.07 -8.45
C ARG A 442 -17.67 -4.70 -7.74
N PRO A 443 -17.69 -4.31 -6.46
CA PRO A 443 -18.90 -3.80 -5.82
C PRO A 443 -19.52 -2.61 -6.56
N GLN A 444 -18.70 -1.65 -7.01
CA GLN A 444 -19.19 -0.48 -7.76
C GLN A 444 -19.86 -0.89 -9.08
N LEU A 445 -19.28 -1.86 -9.80
CA LEU A 445 -19.88 -2.44 -11.01
C LEU A 445 -21.24 -3.11 -10.75
N LEU A 446 -21.39 -3.79 -9.62
CA LEU A 446 -22.66 -4.44 -9.24
C LEU A 446 -23.76 -3.42 -8.91
N LEU A 447 -23.38 -2.26 -8.37
CA LEU A 447 -24.32 -1.19 -8.04
C LEU A 447 -24.82 -0.43 -9.27
N THR A 448 -23.98 -0.30 -10.32
CA THR A 448 -24.34 0.43 -11.55
C THR A 448 -25.10 -0.42 -12.58
N ASN A 449 -25.07 -1.76 -12.49
CA ASN A 449 -25.78 -2.66 -13.43
C ASN A 449 -26.56 -3.81 -12.73
N PRO A 450 -27.72 -3.52 -12.11
CA PRO A 450 -28.49 -4.50 -11.35
C PRO A 450 -29.14 -5.62 -12.19
N GLN A 451 -29.13 -5.53 -13.53
CA GLN A 451 -29.69 -6.57 -14.41
C GLN A 451 -28.75 -7.76 -14.63
N SER A 452 -27.50 -7.68 -14.17
CA SER A 452 -26.49 -8.74 -14.32
C SER A 452 -26.53 -9.82 -13.22
N ILE A 453 -27.43 -9.69 -12.24
CA ILE A 453 -27.58 -10.66 -11.16
C ILE A 453 -28.42 -11.85 -11.65
N LYS A 454 -27.75 -12.90 -12.13
CA LYS A 454 -28.37 -14.23 -12.24
C LYS A 454 -28.32 -14.91 -10.88
N PHE A 455 -29.48 -15.05 -10.23
CA PHE A 455 -29.67 -15.78 -8.97
C PHE A 455 -29.79 -17.31 -9.19
N ASP A 456 -29.17 -17.89 -10.22
CA ASP A 456 -29.42 -19.28 -10.59
C ASP A 456 -28.55 -20.32 -9.84
N THR A 457 -27.74 -19.92 -8.86
CA THR A 457 -26.89 -20.87 -8.08
C THR A 457 -26.98 -20.72 -6.56
N LEU A 458 -27.98 -20.00 -6.04
CA LEU A 458 -28.31 -20.03 -4.62
C LEU A 458 -29.70 -20.64 -4.47
N ASP A 459 -29.74 -21.88 -4.01
CA ASP A 459 -30.97 -22.55 -3.60
C ASP A 459 -31.52 -21.86 -2.34
N ILE A 460 -32.37 -20.85 -2.54
CA ILE A 460 -33.01 -20.06 -1.48
C ILE A 460 -34.21 -20.82 -0.87
N SER A 461 -34.50 -22.05 -1.32
CA SER A 461 -35.60 -22.85 -0.75
C SER A 461 -35.34 -23.28 0.69
N ALA A 462 -34.09 -23.18 1.18
CA ALA A 462 -33.74 -23.45 2.57
C ALA A 462 -33.95 -22.26 3.54
N PHE A 463 -34.38 -21.08 3.07
CA PHE A 463 -34.36 -19.83 3.87
C PHE A 463 -35.69 -19.11 4.07
N ILE A 464 -36.83 -19.75 3.80
CA ILE A 464 -38.14 -19.15 4.09
C ILE A 464 -38.91 -20.04 5.06
N HIS A 465 -38.62 -19.87 6.35
CA HIS A 465 -39.65 -19.98 7.38
C HIS A 465 -39.52 -18.78 8.32
N ASP A 466 -40.67 -18.13 8.56
CA ASP A 466 -40.93 -16.98 9.43
C ASP A 466 -40.50 -15.58 8.95
N THR A 467 -41.35 -14.97 8.11
CA THR A 467 -41.57 -13.51 8.14
C THR A 467 -43.07 -13.20 8.04
N SER A 468 -43.55 -12.33 8.92
CA SER A 468 -44.98 -11.99 9.01
C SER A 468 -45.47 -11.11 7.83
N PRO A 469 -46.77 -11.16 7.47
CA PRO A 469 -47.33 -10.43 6.32
C PRO A 469 -47.20 -8.89 6.38
N LEU A 470 -46.90 -8.31 7.54
CA LEU A 470 -46.76 -6.87 7.73
C LEU A 470 -45.52 -6.27 7.04
N THR A 471 -44.45 -7.07 6.89
CA THR A 471 -43.21 -6.61 6.26
C THR A 471 -43.38 -6.39 4.75
N ILE A 472 -44.19 -7.22 4.08
CA ILE A 472 -44.48 -7.13 2.64
C ILE A 472 -45.36 -5.91 2.33
N LEU A 473 -46.25 -5.50 3.25
CA LEU A 473 -47.12 -4.36 3.04
C LEU A 473 -46.38 -3.01 3.15
N MET A 474 -45.38 -2.91 4.03
CA MET A 474 -44.60 -1.67 4.20
C MET A 474 -43.63 -1.39 3.04
N THR A 475 -43.03 -2.42 2.43
CA THR A 475 -42.14 -2.25 1.28
C THR A 475 -42.88 -1.77 0.03
N SER A 476 -44.14 -2.19 -0.15
CA SER A 476 -45.00 -1.76 -1.27
C SER A 476 -45.47 -0.29 -1.15
N ALA A 477 -45.63 0.22 0.07
CA ALA A 477 -46.01 1.61 0.33
C ALA A 477 -44.85 2.59 0.10
N MET A 478 -43.63 2.22 0.53
CA MET A 478 -42.40 3.00 0.29
C MET A 478 -42.06 3.14 -1.21
N PHE A 479 -42.26 2.08 -2.01
CA PHE A 479 -41.97 2.11 -3.45
C PHE A 479 -42.94 3.01 -4.26
N LYS A 480 -44.15 3.26 -3.76
CA LYS A 480 -45.11 4.17 -4.42
C LYS A 480 -44.82 5.64 -4.13
N LEU A 481 -44.18 5.97 -3.00
CA LEU A 481 -43.84 7.34 -2.61
C LEU A 481 -42.60 7.88 -3.34
N CYS A 482 -41.63 7.03 -3.71
CA CYS A 482 -40.44 7.46 -4.46
C CYS A 482 -40.68 7.72 -5.96
N ARG A 483 -41.86 7.41 -6.50
CA ARG A 483 -42.19 7.65 -7.92
C ARG A 483 -42.75 9.04 -8.22
N ALA A 484 -43.01 9.87 -7.19
CA ALA A 484 -43.76 11.12 -7.32
C ALA A 484 -42.91 12.42 -7.32
N SER A 485 -41.58 12.34 -7.34
CA SER A 485 -40.72 13.53 -7.23
C SER A 485 -39.64 13.54 -8.32
N ARG A 486 -40.02 13.97 -9.54
CA ARG A 486 -39.08 14.52 -10.53
C ARG A 486 -39.49 15.96 -10.83
N PRO A 487 -38.65 16.98 -10.59
CA PRO A 487 -38.92 18.32 -11.10
C PRO A 487 -38.46 18.40 -12.56
N THR A 488 -39.40 18.62 -13.48
CA THR A 488 -39.11 19.08 -14.84
C THR A 488 -38.93 20.60 -14.82
N ASN A 489 -37.71 21.09 -15.00
CA ASN A 489 -37.46 22.49 -15.29
C ASN A 489 -37.77 22.76 -16.77
N ALA A 490 -38.89 23.41 -17.04
CA ALA A 490 -39.16 24.08 -18.30
C ALA A 490 -39.45 25.56 -18.02
N ILE A 491 -38.51 26.41 -18.45
CA ILE A 491 -38.63 27.86 -18.44
C ILE A 491 -39.65 28.25 -19.53
N ARG A 492 -40.72 28.96 -19.16
CA ARG A 492 -41.40 29.89 -20.07
C ARG A 492 -42.14 30.98 -19.31
N SER A 493 -41.82 32.21 -19.68
CA SER A 493 -42.43 33.48 -19.30
C SER A 493 -43.88 33.61 -19.78
N SER A 494 -44.72 34.27 -18.98
CA SER A 494 -45.43 35.53 -19.33
C SER A 494 -46.77 35.68 -18.59
N THR A 495 -46.83 36.69 -17.72
CA THR A 495 -47.87 37.72 -17.52
C THR A 495 -49.40 37.41 -17.55
N THR A 496 -50.07 38.12 -16.63
CA THR A 496 -51.37 38.85 -16.74
C THR A 496 -52.64 38.26 -16.07
N VAL A 497 -52.95 38.82 -14.88
CA VAL A 497 -54.17 39.59 -14.53
C VAL A 497 -55.55 38.91 -14.31
N ALA A 498 -56.17 39.38 -13.20
CA ALA A 498 -57.60 39.62 -12.94
C ALA A 498 -58.49 38.58 -12.21
N ARG A 499 -58.75 38.93 -10.93
CA ARG A 499 -60.04 39.35 -10.34
C ARG A 499 -61.33 38.50 -10.54
N ARG A 500 -61.89 38.21 -9.34
CA ARG A 500 -63.28 38.48 -8.84
C ARG A 500 -64.34 37.36 -8.86
N ARG A 501 -64.74 37.02 -7.61
CA ARG A 501 -66.09 37.04 -6.98
C ARG A 501 -67.20 36.09 -7.47
N MET A 502 -67.72 35.28 -6.53
CA MET A 502 -69.06 35.35 -5.88
C MET A 502 -69.28 33.99 -5.18
N ALA A 503 -69.34 33.87 -3.85
CA ALA A 503 -70.43 34.20 -2.91
C ALA A 503 -71.74 33.42 -3.17
N THR A 504 -72.11 32.51 -2.26
CA THR A 504 -73.34 32.58 -1.40
C THR A 504 -73.49 31.41 -0.41
N THR A 505 -73.77 31.78 0.86
CA THR A 505 -74.72 31.20 1.87
C THR A 505 -74.70 29.70 2.22
N ALA A 506 -74.88 29.20 3.45
CA ALA A 506 -75.06 29.74 4.80
C ALA A 506 -75.05 28.57 5.81
N SER A 507 -74.67 28.85 7.06
CA SER A 507 -75.19 28.32 8.34
C SER A 507 -74.08 28.31 9.39
N GLY A 508 -74.26 29.10 10.45
CA GLY A 508 -73.42 29.05 11.64
C GLY A 508 -73.79 27.87 12.54
N PRO A 509 -72.85 27.39 13.35
CA PRO A 509 -73.03 27.60 14.78
C PRO A 509 -71.75 28.03 15.53
N THR A 510 -72.04 28.74 16.64
CA THR A 510 -71.32 28.83 17.92
C THR A 510 -69.89 29.39 17.96
N ARG A 511 -69.79 30.60 18.52
CA ARG A 511 -68.58 31.17 19.13
C ARG A 511 -68.09 30.26 20.27
N SER A 512 -67.23 29.30 19.95
CA SER A 512 -66.26 28.72 20.89
C SER A 512 -65.00 29.59 20.84
N SER A 513 -64.63 30.18 21.98
CA SER A 513 -63.61 31.23 22.07
C SER A 513 -62.27 30.82 21.44
N ALA A 514 -61.74 31.67 20.56
CA ALA A 514 -60.42 31.48 19.96
C ALA A 514 -59.31 31.35 21.03
N ALA A 515 -59.53 31.93 22.22
CA ALA A 515 -58.64 31.81 23.38
C ALA A 515 -58.39 30.35 23.80
N SER A 516 -59.42 29.48 23.76
CA SER A 516 -59.23 28.06 24.10
C SER A 516 -58.37 27.33 23.08
N LYS A 517 -58.45 27.71 21.79
CA LYS A 517 -57.61 27.13 20.74
C LYS A 517 -56.15 27.58 20.83
N TYR A 518 -55.89 28.84 21.20
CA TYR A 518 -54.52 29.32 21.41
C TYR A 518 -53.89 28.78 22.69
N VAL A 519 -54.67 28.59 23.76
CA VAL A 519 -54.20 27.92 24.97
C VAL A 519 -53.90 26.45 24.69
N LEU A 520 -54.77 25.73 23.96
CA LEU A 520 -54.53 24.33 23.59
C LEU A 520 -53.33 24.15 22.65
N LEU A 521 -53.12 25.08 21.72
CA LEU A 521 -51.97 25.06 20.82
C LEU A 521 -50.68 25.43 21.55
N GLY A 522 -50.75 26.39 22.49
CA GLY A 522 -49.64 26.79 23.34
C GLY A 522 -49.23 25.69 24.32
N THR A 523 -50.19 25.00 24.94
CA THR A 523 -49.90 23.85 25.81
C THR A 523 -49.42 22.65 24.99
N ALA A 524 -50.00 22.35 23.82
CA ALA A 524 -49.50 21.28 22.95
C ALA A 524 -48.07 21.56 22.44
N ALA A 525 -47.76 22.81 22.07
CA ALA A 525 -46.42 23.20 21.65
C ALA A 525 -45.42 23.18 22.82
N ALA A 526 -45.81 23.65 24.00
CA ALA A 526 -44.97 23.58 25.20
C ALA A 526 -44.77 22.13 25.65
N SER A 527 -45.80 21.28 25.61
CA SER A 527 -45.70 19.85 25.89
C SER A 527 -44.85 19.13 24.85
N ALA A 528 -44.97 19.43 23.55
CA ALA A 528 -44.14 18.85 22.49
C ALA A 528 -42.68 19.31 22.61
N TYR A 529 -42.43 20.56 22.98
CA TYR A 529 -41.09 21.07 23.25
C TYR A 529 -40.49 20.44 24.51
N THR A 530 -41.30 20.27 25.57
CA THR A 530 -40.86 19.67 26.84
C THR A 530 -40.66 18.17 26.69
N LEU A 531 -41.52 17.47 25.94
CA LEU A 531 -41.33 16.06 25.55
C LEU A 531 -40.15 15.89 24.60
N GLY A 532 -39.94 16.78 23.63
CA GLY A 532 -38.77 16.76 22.76
C GLY A 532 -37.46 17.13 23.46
N ALA A 533 -37.54 17.89 24.56
CA ALA A 533 -36.39 18.20 25.43
C ALA A 533 -36.10 17.10 26.46
N LEU A 534 -37.14 16.42 26.97
CA LEU A 534 -37.02 15.28 27.89
C LEU A 534 -36.71 13.96 27.17
N TYR A 535 -37.16 13.84 25.91
CA TYR A 535 -36.97 12.69 25.03
C TYR A 535 -36.57 13.20 23.63
N PRO A 536 -35.31 13.61 23.43
CA PRO A 536 -34.84 13.96 22.10
C PRO A 536 -35.08 12.76 21.18
N VAL A 537 -35.81 12.99 20.09
CA VAL A 537 -36.05 11.96 19.09
C VAL A 537 -34.69 11.69 18.43
N ASP A 538 -34.15 10.47 18.60
CA ASP A 538 -32.82 10.04 18.11
C ASP A 538 -32.57 10.37 16.63
N LEU A 539 -33.64 10.58 15.84
CA LEU A 539 -33.58 10.96 14.43
C LEU A 539 -32.95 12.35 14.19
N PHE A 540 -33.11 13.33 15.10
CA PHE A 540 -32.57 14.69 14.88
C PHE A 540 -31.07 14.79 15.15
N THR A 541 -30.51 13.93 16.00
CA THR A 541 -29.06 13.81 16.24
C THR A 541 -28.30 13.23 15.05
N PHE A 542 -28.95 12.47 14.16
CA PHE A 542 -28.36 12.01 12.88
C PHE A 542 -28.17 13.15 11.86
N ILE A 543 -28.96 14.23 11.96
CA ILE A 543 -28.97 15.32 10.96
C ILE A 543 -28.08 16.50 11.44
N SER A 544 -27.83 16.61 12.74
CA SER A 544 -26.95 17.64 13.30
C SER A 544 -26.33 17.18 14.64
N PRO A 545 -25.25 16.38 14.60
CA PRO A 545 -24.57 15.93 15.81
C PRO A 545 -23.91 17.13 16.51
N ARG A 546 -24.00 17.19 17.84
CA ARG A 546 -23.28 18.20 18.62
C ARG A 546 -21.79 17.85 18.60
N VAL A 547 -20.94 18.84 18.35
CA VAL A 547 -19.48 18.68 18.45
C VAL A 547 -19.14 18.29 19.89
N ALA A 548 -18.71 17.05 20.10
CA ALA A 548 -18.24 16.61 21.41
C ALA A 548 -16.93 17.34 21.75
N PRO A 549 -16.74 17.81 22.99
CA PRO A 549 -15.46 18.37 23.40
C PRO A 549 -14.37 17.30 23.27
N PRO A 550 -13.13 17.68 22.89
CA PRO A 550 -12.02 16.76 22.81
C PRO A 550 -11.80 16.06 24.17
N PRO A 551 -11.33 14.80 24.19
CA PRO A 551 -11.04 14.12 25.44
C PRO A 551 -10.04 14.94 26.26
N PRO A 552 -10.24 15.04 27.59
CA PRO A 552 -9.35 15.83 28.44
C PRO A 552 -7.91 15.29 28.38
N PRO A 553 -6.89 16.15 28.51
CA PRO A 553 -5.50 15.75 28.63
C PRO A 553 -5.30 14.68 29.71
N PRO A 554 -4.34 13.74 29.57
CA PRO A 554 -4.14 12.64 30.53
C PRO A 554 -3.89 13.08 31.98
N ASP A 555 -3.31 14.26 32.16
CA ASP A 555 -2.98 14.91 33.43
C ASP A 555 -4.14 15.72 34.02
N HIS A 556 -5.26 15.85 33.31
CA HIS A 556 -6.43 16.56 33.80
C HIS A 556 -7.13 15.76 34.91
N PRO A 557 -7.55 16.38 36.03
CA PRO A 557 -8.21 15.68 37.15
C PRO A 557 -9.41 14.83 36.73
N ASP A 558 -10.23 15.32 35.80
CA ASP A 558 -11.38 14.56 35.28
C ASP A 558 -10.99 13.32 34.48
N ALA A 559 -9.85 13.36 33.76
CA ALA A 559 -9.33 12.23 33.01
C ALA A 559 -8.87 11.12 33.96
N ILE A 560 -8.15 11.49 35.03
CA ILE A 560 -7.68 10.60 36.09
C ILE A 560 -8.88 9.95 36.79
N ALA A 561 -9.86 10.77 37.22
CA ALA A 561 -11.06 10.29 37.88
C ALA A 561 -11.92 9.38 36.99
N LEU A 562 -11.95 9.61 35.67
CA LEU A 562 -12.61 8.71 34.73
C LEU A 562 -11.89 7.36 34.65
N VAL A 563 -10.57 7.35 34.49
CA VAL A 563 -9.77 6.12 34.41
C VAL A 563 -9.89 5.30 35.69
N GLU A 564 -9.77 5.92 36.86
CA GLU A 564 -9.92 5.25 38.16
C GLU A 564 -11.31 4.63 38.34
N ARG A 565 -12.36 5.34 37.92
CA ARG A 565 -13.74 4.85 37.97
C ARG A 565 -13.94 3.65 37.05
N LEU A 566 -13.48 3.74 35.80
CA LEU A 566 -13.59 2.64 34.83
C LEU A 566 -12.79 1.41 35.28
N GLU A 567 -11.64 1.61 35.93
CA GLU A 567 -10.82 0.53 36.47
C GLU A 567 -11.50 -0.17 37.65
N LYS A 568 -12.24 0.59 38.47
CA LYS A 568 -13.11 0.00 39.48
C LYS A 568 -14.28 -0.75 38.83
N GLU A 569 -14.98 -0.12 37.91
CA GLU A 569 -16.17 -0.69 37.25
C GLU A 569 -15.86 -2.00 36.52
N ILE A 570 -14.76 -2.08 35.75
CA ILE A 570 -14.40 -3.30 35.01
C ILE A 570 -14.22 -4.51 35.94
N ASN A 571 -13.67 -4.30 37.14
CA ASN A 571 -13.47 -5.35 38.15
C ASN A 571 -14.76 -5.74 38.90
N GLU A 572 -15.77 -4.88 38.86
CA GLU A 572 -17.06 -5.07 39.52
C GLU A 572 -18.15 -5.61 38.57
N LEU A 573 -17.85 -5.76 37.27
CA LEU A 573 -18.79 -6.27 36.27
C LEU A 573 -19.40 -7.62 36.69
N PRO A 574 -20.74 -7.77 36.70
CA PRO A 574 -21.40 -9.02 37.08
C PRO A 574 -20.91 -10.23 36.28
N ALA A 575 -20.77 -10.08 34.96
CA ALA A 575 -20.30 -11.15 34.09
C ALA A 575 -18.86 -11.61 34.41
N LEU A 576 -17.97 -10.69 34.81
CA LEU A 576 -16.61 -11.05 35.22
C LEU A 576 -16.59 -11.72 36.60
N ARG A 577 -17.41 -11.24 37.55
CA ARG A 577 -17.55 -11.86 38.89
C ARG A 577 -18.12 -13.28 38.81
N GLU A 578 -19.06 -13.51 37.90
CA GLU A 578 -19.61 -14.84 37.64
C GLU A 578 -18.51 -15.78 37.12
N LEU A 579 -17.69 -15.33 36.15
CA LEU A 579 -16.56 -16.12 35.65
C LEU A 579 -15.54 -16.46 36.75
N ARG A 580 -15.23 -15.49 37.64
CA ARG A 580 -14.31 -15.69 38.77
C ARG A 580 -14.82 -16.67 39.83
N THR A 581 -16.14 -16.85 39.95
CA THR A 581 -16.79 -17.70 40.98
C THR A 581 -17.33 -19.02 40.43
N ARG A 582 -17.20 -19.24 39.12
CA ARG A 582 -17.62 -20.47 38.44
C ARG A 582 -16.85 -21.70 38.96
N PHE A 583 -17.50 -22.87 38.96
CA PHE A 583 -16.95 -24.11 39.53
C PHE A 583 -15.65 -24.58 38.84
N ASP A 584 -15.47 -24.27 37.55
CA ASP A 584 -14.30 -24.59 36.74
C ASP A 584 -13.26 -23.47 36.73
N SER A 585 -13.41 -22.41 37.54
CA SER A 585 -12.50 -21.25 37.57
C SER A 585 -11.01 -21.62 37.73
N ALA A 586 -10.70 -22.76 38.34
CA ALA A 586 -9.35 -23.29 38.45
C ALA A 586 -8.70 -23.65 37.09
N GLU A 587 -9.50 -23.88 36.04
CA GLU A 587 -9.06 -24.12 34.66
C GLU A 587 -8.80 -22.82 33.87
N TRP A 588 -9.08 -21.66 34.46
CA TRP A 588 -8.95 -20.37 33.81
C TRP A 588 -7.86 -19.52 34.48
N TYR A 589 -7.38 -18.51 33.76
CA TYR A 589 -6.49 -17.49 34.31
C TYR A 589 -6.94 -16.10 33.86
N GLU A 590 -6.65 -15.12 34.70
CA GLU A 590 -6.85 -13.71 34.39
C GLU A 590 -5.52 -13.07 33.98
N SER A 591 -5.57 -12.23 32.96
CA SER A 591 -4.43 -11.41 32.53
C SER A 591 -4.87 -10.00 32.15
N ARG A 592 -3.91 -9.06 32.21
CA ARG A 592 -4.07 -7.67 31.77
C ARG A 592 -3.09 -7.42 30.61
N PRO A 593 -3.48 -7.71 29.35
CA PRO A 593 -2.62 -7.47 28.20
C PRO A 593 -2.06 -6.05 28.17
N TYR A 594 -0.78 -5.92 27.81
CA TYR A 594 -0.01 -4.67 27.71
C TYR A 594 0.16 -3.86 29.00
N ALA A 595 -0.35 -4.30 30.15
CA ALA A 595 -0.23 -3.55 31.40
C ALA A 595 1.23 -3.38 31.84
N THR A 596 2.09 -4.35 31.51
CA THR A 596 3.53 -4.35 31.83
C THR A 596 4.41 -3.81 30.70
N LEU A 597 3.82 -3.38 29.57
CA LEU A 597 4.58 -2.89 28.43
C LEU A 597 5.20 -1.53 28.75
N ARG A 598 6.52 -1.41 28.53
CA ARG A 598 7.26 -0.15 28.67
C ARG A 598 6.68 0.92 27.74
N GLU A 599 6.69 2.18 28.21
CA GLU A 599 6.10 3.31 27.50
C GLU A 599 6.63 3.49 26.07
N GLU A 600 7.95 3.34 25.89
CA GLU A 600 8.66 3.40 24.61
C GLU A 600 8.19 2.36 23.57
N ARG A 601 7.67 1.22 24.02
CA ARG A 601 7.11 0.18 23.12
C ARG A 601 5.61 0.34 22.92
N ARG A 602 4.94 1.01 23.85
CA ARG A 602 3.50 1.24 23.82
C ARG A 602 3.12 2.17 22.67
N VAL A 603 3.96 3.16 22.34
CA VAL A 603 3.72 4.10 21.23
C VAL A 603 3.58 3.41 19.86
N ASN A 604 4.21 2.24 19.69
CA ASN A 604 4.17 1.44 18.46
C ASN A 604 3.05 0.40 18.46
N ASN A 605 2.15 0.41 19.45
CA ASN A 605 0.98 -0.45 19.51
C ASN A 605 -0.30 0.37 19.32
N LEU A 606 -1.18 -0.06 18.42
CA LEU A 606 -2.38 0.68 18.08
C LEU A 606 -3.37 0.78 19.25
N THR A 607 -3.69 -0.33 19.92
CA THR A 607 -4.72 -0.38 20.98
C THR A 607 -4.19 -0.06 22.38
N ALA A 608 -2.93 -0.39 22.65
CA ALA A 608 -2.24 -0.05 23.90
C ALA A 608 -1.63 1.36 23.87
N GLY A 609 -1.36 1.93 22.70
CA GLY A 609 -0.74 3.24 22.49
C GLY A 609 -1.67 4.26 21.86
N ALA A 610 -1.73 4.32 20.53
CA ALA A 610 -2.38 5.43 19.81
C ALA A 610 -3.87 5.62 20.15
N LEU A 611 -4.59 4.52 20.39
CA LEU A 611 -6.02 4.53 20.77
C LEU A 611 -6.25 4.58 22.29
N ARG A 612 -5.17 4.69 23.08
CA ARG A 612 -5.22 4.77 24.53
C ARG A 612 -5.58 6.17 25.02
N GLY A 613 -6.34 6.26 26.11
CA GLY A 613 -6.59 7.53 26.80
C GLY A 613 -8.01 7.70 27.33
N ALA A 614 -8.22 8.74 28.12
CA ALA A 614 -9.53 9.11 28.64
C ALA A 614 -10.51 9.37 27.48
N GLY A 615 -11.73 8.84 27.57
CA GLY A 615 -12.71 8.89 26.48
C GLY A 615 -12.39 8.00 25.26
N ARG A 616 -11.31 7.21 25.28
CA ARG A 616 -10.97 6.18 24.28
C ARG A 616 -10.89 4.80 24.95
N LEU A 617 -9.86 4.00 24.68
CA LEU A 617 -9.54 2.79 25.43
C LEU A 617 -8.83 3.20 26.73
N ALA A 618 -9.61 3.56 27.75
CA ALA A 618 -9.10 4.21 28.96
C ALA A 618 -8.38 3.27 29.94
N VAL A 619 -8.84 2.02 30.08
CA VAL A 619 -8.34 1.01 31.03
C VAL A 619 -7.91 -0.26 30.29
N PRO A 620 -6.80 -0.94 30.71
CA PRO A 620 -6.32 -2.11 29.97
C PRO A 620 -7.39 -3.19 30.00
N PRO A 621 -7.57 -3.98 28.94
CA PRO A 621 -8.60 -5.00 28.91
C PRO A 621 -8.35 -6.03 30.02
N VAL A 622 -9.44 -6.63 30.52
CA VAL A 622 -9.37 -7.84 31.36
C VAL A 622 -9.58 -9.03 30.45
N CYS A 623 -8.60 -9.93 30.38
CA CYS A 623 -8.69 -11.16 29.61
C CYS A 623 -8.79 -12.34 30.56
N TRP A 624 -9.91 -13.06 30.48
CA TRP A 624 -10.18 -14.29 31.21
C TRP A 624 -10.12 -15.46 30.23
N ALA A 625 -9.03 -16.22 30.25
CA ALA A 625 -8.72 -17.25 29.25
C ALA A 625 -8.58 -18.64 29.90
N ARG A 626 -8.97 -19.68 29.17
CA ARG A 626 -8.80 -21.05 29.64
C ARG A 626 -7.32 -21.44 29.54
N LYS A 627 -6.80 -22.22 30.48
CA LYS A 627 -5.38 -22.63 30.53
C LYS A 627 -4.90 -23.42 29.31
N ASN A 628 -5.82 -24.07 28.60
CA ASN A 628 -5.53 -24.77 27.34
C ASN A 628 -5.64 -23.84 26.11
N GLU A 629 -5.88 -22.55 26.32
CA GLU A 629 -5.99 -21.51 25.29
C GLU A 629 -7.11 -21.75 24.26
N SER A 630 -8.06 -22.64 24.55
CA SER A 630 -9.14 -22.94 23.60
C SER A 630 -10.19 -21.83 23.52
N GLU A 631 -10.34 -21.04 24.58
CA GLU A 631 -11.39 -20.02 24.71
C GLU A 631 -10.93 -18.86 25.61
N ALA A 632 -11.39 -17.64 25.30
CA ALA A 632 -11.18 -16.47 26.15
C ALA A 632 -12.34 -15.46 26.10
N TYR A 633 -12.55 -14.77 27.22
CA TYR A 633 -13.46 -13.64 27.38
C TYR A 633 -12.65 -12.37 27.62
N VAL A 634 -12.83 -11.36 26.78
CA VAL A 634 -12.09 -10.11 26.85
C VAL A 634 -13.06 -8.96 27.12
N PHE A 635 -12.89 -8.31 28.27
CA PHE A 635 -13.71 -7.18 28.71
C PHE A 635 -13.01 -5.87 28.37
N ILE A 636 -13.69 -5.01 27.62
CA ILE A 636 -13.12 -3.76 27.08
C ILE A 636 -14.13 -2.63 27.24
N HIS A 637 -13.68 -1.47 27.74
CA HIS A 637 -14.46 -0.24 27.67
C HIS A 637 -14.19 0.49 26.34
N VAL A 638 -15.24 0.88 25.63
CA VAL A 638 -15.15 1.63 24.37
C VAL A 638 -15.70 3.05 24.55
N GLY A 639 -14.80 4.04 24.60
CA GLY A 639 -15.17 5.45 24.82
C GLY A 639 -15.57 6.19 23.55
N ARG A 640 -16.29 7.31 23.74
CA ARG A 640 -16.84 8.15 22.64
C ARG A 640 -15.81 8.74 21.67
N GLY A 641 -14.56 8.89 22.08
CA GLY A 641 -13.46 9.32 21.20
C GLY A 641 -13.11 8.31 20.10
N LEU A 642 -13.80 7.16 20.06
CA LEU A 642 -13.64 6.09 19.08
C LEU A 642 -14.87 5.96 18.15
N CYS A 643 -15.77 6.93 18.20
CA CYS A 643 -16.99 6.95 17.41
C CYS A 643 -16.73 7.28 15.94
N GLY A 644 -17.45 6.61 15.04
CA GLY A 644 -17.56 6.99 13.63
C GLY A 644 -18.76 7.88 13.34
N HIS A 645 -19.82 7.72 14.14
CA HIS A 645 -21.01 8.56 14.18
C HIS A 645 -21.31 8.89 15.64
N ASP A 646 -21.96 10.01 15.95
CA ASP A 646 -22.16 10.42 17.35
C ASP A 646 -22.82 9.31 18.18
N GLY A 647 -22.18 8.95 19.30
CA GLY A 647 -22.61 7.85 20.18
C GLY A 647 -22.43 6.41 19.66
N ILE A 648 -21.93 6.19 18.44
CA ILE A 648 -21.73 4.86 17.84
C ILE A 648 -20.24 4.64 17.51
N ILE A 649 -19.67 3.59 18.12
CA ILE A 649 -18.30 3.16 17.89
C ILE A 649 -18.07 2.82 16.42
N HIS A 650 -16.96 3.30 15.86
CA HIS A 650 -16.62 3.05 14.47
C HIS A 650 -16.47 1.54 14.20
N GLY A 651 -17.07 1.04 13.12
CA GLY A 651 -17.01 -0.38 12.76
C GLY A 651 -15.57 -0.89 12.63
N GLY A 652 -14.69 -0.09 12.02
CA GLY A 652 -13.25 -0.37 11.94
C GLY A 652 -12.58 -0.58 13.31
N LEU A 653 -13.00 0.11 14.38
CA LEU A 653 -12.45 -0.19 15.71
C LEU A 653 -12.89 -1.58 16.19
N ILE A 654 -14.15 -1.94 15.99
CA ILE A 654 -14.65 -3.27 16.35
C ILE A 654 -13.88 -4.35 15.58
N ALA A 655 -13.56 -4.11 14.30
CA ALA A 655 -12.70 -4.98 13.52
C ALA A 655 -11.29 -5.08 14.12
N THR A 656 -10.65 -3.96 14.50
CA THR A 656 -9.34 -3.96 15.15
C THR A 656 -9.35 -4.77 16.46
N LEU A 657 -10.36 -4.57 17.31
CA LEU A 657 -10.48 -5.32 18.58
C LEU A 657 -10.72 -6.81 18.34
N LEU A 658 -11.49 -7.17 17.31
CA LEU A 658 -11.72 -8.57 16.93
C LEU A 658 -10.45 -9.21 16.36
N ASP A 659 -9.74 -8.54 15.47
CA ASP A 659 -8.47 -9.03 14.92
C ASP A 659 -7.49 -9.33 16.05
N GLU A 660 -7.31 -8.39 16.97
CA GLU A 660 -6.38 -8.54 18.09
C GLU A 660 -6.78 -9.66 19.07
N THR A 661 -8.05 -9.74 19.46
CA THR A 661 -8.52 -10.76 20.42
C THR A 661 -8.54 -12.16 19.83
N LEU A 662 -8.89 -12.29 18.54
CA LEU A 662 -8.80 -13.56 17.81
C LEU A 662 -7.33 -13.95 17.59
N ALA A 663 -6.47 -13.00 17.24
CA ALA A 663 -5.04 -13.21 17.08
C ALA A 663 -4.44 -13.75 18.37
N ARG A 664 -4.76 -13.16 19.53
CA ARG A 664 -4.29 -13.67 20.83
C ARG A 664 -4.61 -15.15 21.00
N THR A 665 -5.86 -15.53 20.77
CA THR A 665 -6.31 -16.93 20.90
C THR A 665 -5.60 -17.85 19.90
N ALA A 666 -5.44 -17.41 18.65
CA ALA A 666 -4.75 -18.18 17.64
C ALA A 666 -3.25 -18.36 17.95
N ILE A 667 -2.56 -17.25 18.19
CA ILE A 667 -1.11 -17.19 18.39
C ILE A 667 -0.72 -18.05 19.60
N LEU A 668 -1.48 -18.00 20.69
CA LEU A 668 -1.23 -18.85 21.85
C LEU A 668 -1.38 -20.35 21.58
N ASN A 669 -2.02 -20.75 20.48
CA ASN A 669 -2.12 -22.14 20.04
C ASN A 669 -1.15 -22.53 18.92
N LEU A 670 -0.49 -21.57 18.26
CA LEU A 670 0.49 -21.86 17.21
C LEU A 670 1.79 -22.45 17.81
N PRO A 671 2.54 -23.28 17.05
CA PRO A 671 3.75 -23.95 17.54
C PRO A 671 4.80 -23.00 18.17
N GLU A 672 5.16 -21.93 17.47
CA GLU A 672 6.19 -20.96 17.87
C GLU A 672 5.59 -19.72 18.54
N LYS A 673 4.28 -19.74 18.83
CA LYS A 673 3.55 -18.63 19.43
C LYS A 673 3.71 -17.31 18.68
N ILE A 674 3.80 -17.39 17.36
CA ILE A 674 3.87 -16.25 16.43
C ILE A 674 2.87 -16.52 15.30
N GLY A 675 2.12 -15.51 14.90
CA GLY A 675 1.13 -15.65 13.83
C GLY A 675 0.75 -14.31 13.23
N VAL A 676 0.29 -14.36 11.98
CA VAL A 676 -0.28 -13.23 11.27
C VAL A 676 -1.71 -13.58 10.83
N THR A 677 -2.55 -12.56 10.70
CA THR A 677 -3.92 -12.72 10.19
C THR A 677 -3.87 -13.03 8.70
N ALA A 678 -4.34 -14.21 8.29
CA ALA A 678 -4.47 -14.59 6.88
C ALA A 678 -5.85 -14.25 6.32
N ASN A 679 -6.89 -14.31 7.15
CA ASN A 679 -8.23 -13.87 6.78
C ASN A 679 -9.01 -13.49 8.04
N LEU A 680 -9.85 -12.46 7.94
CA LEU A 680 -10.80 -12.08 8.97
C LEU A 680 -12.13 -11.69 8.32
N SER A 681 -13.20 -12.40 8.68
CA SER A 681 -14.56 -12.11 8.24
C SER A 681 -15.39 -11.64 9.43
N ILE A 682 -16.12 -10.54 9.27
CA ILE A 682 -16.90 -9.91 10.35
C ILE A 682 -18.31 -9.61 9.84
N ASN A 683 -19.31 -10.01 10.64
CA ASN A 683 -20.72 -9.69 10.44
C ASN A 683 -21.20 -8.76 11.57
N TYR A 684 -21.48 -7.50 11.23
CA TYR A 684 -22.06 -6.55 12.18
C TYR A 684 -23.56 -6.80 12.32
N ARG A 685 -24.03 -7.00 13.55
CA ARG A 685 -25.42 -7.35 13.87
C ARG A 685 -26.19 -6.16 14.44
N ALA A 686 -25.54 -5.34 15.26
CA ALA A 686 -26.15 -4.16 15.87
C ALA A 686 -25.14 -3.04 16.12
N PRO A 687 -25.56 -1.77 16.17
CA PRO A 687 -24.68 -0.65 16.49
C PRO A 687 -24.05 -0.79 17.88
N THR A 688 -22.73 -0.64 17.97
CA THR A 688 -22.04 -0.61 19.26
C THR A 688 -22.07 0.80 19.81
N LYS A 689 -22.85 1.04 20.88
CA LYS A 689 -22.90 2.34 21.55
C LYS A 689 -21.56 2.65 22.23
N ALA A 690 -21.22 3.92 22.35
CA ALA A 690 -20.06 4.38 23.11
C ALA A 690 -20.32 4.44 24.62
N ASP A 691 -19.23 4.61 25.37
CA ASP A 691 -19.21 4.77 26.84
C ASP A 691 -19.84 3.57 27.57
N GLN A 692 -19.59 2.37 27.05
CA GLN A 692 -20.01 1.11 27.65
C GLN A 692 -18.88 0.07 27.63
N PHE A 693 -19.04 -0.97 28.43
CA PHE A 693 -18.23 -2.18 28.32
C PHE A 693 -18.83 -3.15 27.31
N ILE A 694 -17.95 -3.75 26.51
CA ILE A 694 -18.25 -4.87 25.64
C ILE A 694 -17.46 -6.10 26.08
N VAL A 695 -17.99 -7.26 25.74
CA VAL A 695 -17.35 -8.56 25.98
C VAL A 695 -17.09 -9.21 24.62
N ILE A 696 -15.82 -9.51 24.33
CA ILE A 696 -15.44 -10.29 23.16
C ILE A 696 -15.15 -11.71 23.62
N LYS A 697 -15.97 -12.65 23.15
CA LYS A 697 -15.80 -14.09 23.39
C LYS A 697 -15.07 -14.68 22.20
N THR A 698 -14.03 -15.45 22.44
CA THR A 698 -13.21 -16.07 21.39
C THR A 698 -13.07 -17.56 21.65
N ARG A 699 -12.99 -18.34 20.57
CA ARG A 699 -12.85 -19.79 20.61
C ARG A 699 -11.99 -20.28 19.45
N LEU A 700 -11.01 -21.14 19.74
CA LEU A 700 -10.28 -21.92 18.75
C LEU A 700 -11.23 -22.95 18.11
N VAL A 701 -11.43 -22.84 16.79
CA VAL A 701 -12.28 -23.74 16.00
C VAL A 701 -11.47 -24.93 15.51
N GLU A 702 -10.26 -24.68 14.98
CA GLU A 702 -9.42 -25.71 14.38
C GLU A 702 -7.95 -25.30 14.41
N LEU A 703 -7.07 -26.25 14.74
CA LEU A 703 -5.61 -26.10 14.61
C LEU A 703 -5.08 -27.16 13.64
N LYS A 704 -4.50 -26.72 12.52
CA LYS A 704 -3.89 -27.57 11.48
C LYS A 704 -2.45 -27.11 11.23
N GLY A 705 -1.50 -27.72 11.93
CA GLY A 705 -0.08 -27.41 11.79
C GLY A 705 0.22 -25.95 12.09
N ARG A 706 0.56 -25.17 11.05
CA ARG A 706 0.85 -23.72 11.15
C ARG A 706 -0.38 -22.83 11.03
N LYS A 707 -1.59 -23.37 10.96
CA LYS A 707 -2.83 -22.61 10.73
C LYS A 707 -3.80 -22.80 11.88
N ALA A 708 -4.29 -21.71 12.45
CA ALA A 708 -5.31 -21.69 13.49
C ALA A 708 -6.56 -20.94 12.99
N SER A 709 -7.71 -21.60 13.03
CA SER A 709 -9.01 -21.00 12.75
C SER A 709 -9.68 -20.66 14.08
N VAL A 710 -10.12 -19.42 14.26
CA VAL A 710 -10.71 -18.90 15.50
C VAL A 710 -12.02 -18.19 15.18
N SER A 711 -13.01 -18.31 16.05
CA SER A 711 -14.27 -17.57 15.97
C SER A 711 -14.40 -16.63 17.15
N GLY A 712 -15.12 -15.52 16.98
CA GLY A 712 -15.43 -14.62 18.08
C GLY A 712 -16.76 -13.89 17.95
N VAL A 713 -17.27 -13.43 19.08
CA VAL A 713 -18.54 -12.72 19.18
C VAL A 713 -18.36 -11.53 20.13
N VAL A 714 -18.74 -10.34 19.67
CA VAL A 714 -18.81 -9.13 20.48
C VAL A 714 -20.22 -8.99 21.03
N GLN A 715 -20.35 -8.84 22.34
CA GLN A 715 -21.62 -8.64 23.02
C GLN A 715 -21.59 -7.40 23.91
N ASP A 716 -22.75 -6.77 24.09
CA ASP A 716 -22.93 -5.82 25.19
C ASP A 716 -23.09 -6.56 26.54
N LEU A 717 -23.13 -5.81 27.65
CA LEU A 717 -23.34 -6.39 28.98
C LEU A 717 -24.73 -7.04 29.18
N SER A 718 -25.68 -6.78 28.29
CA SER A 718 -27.01 -7.41 28.31
C SER A 718 -27.03 -8.74 27.54
N GLY A 719 -25.93 -9.10 26.88
CA GLY A 719 -25.80 -10.31 26.07
C GLY A 719 -26.26 -10.17 24.62
N ASN A 720 -26.60 -8.95 24.15
CA ASN A 720 -26.96 -8.74 22.75
C ASN A 720 -25.71 -8.85 21.87
N THR A 721 -25.82 -9.61 20.78
CA THR A 721 -24.73 -9.72 19.81
C THR A 721 -24.61 -8.45 18.97
N LEU A 722 -23.44 -7.82 19.03
CA LEU A 722 -23.10 -6.60 18.29
C LEU A 722 -22.37 -6.93 16.98
N ALA A 723 -21.44 -7.88 17.03
CA ALA A 723 -20.71 -8.38 15.87
C ALA A 723 -20.27 -9.83 16.07
N GLU A 724 -20.12 -10.56 14.97
CA GLU A 724 -19.59 -11.93 14.94
C GLU A 724 -18.43 -11.99 13.96
N ALA A 725 -17.42 -12.80 14.25
CA ALA A 725 -16.26 -12.92 13.40
C ALA A 725 -15.72 -14.35 13.32
N ALA A 726 -15.10 -14.65 12.19
CA ALA A 726 -14.30 -15.83 11.97
C ALA A 726 -12.96 -15.40 11.35
N GLY A 727 -11.86 -15.88 11.92
CA GLY A 727 -10.51 -15.53 11.51
C GLY A 727 -9.65 -16.77 11.29
N ILE A 728 -8.71 -16.64 10.36
CA ILE A 728 -7.66 -17.62 10.09
C ILE A 728 -6.33 -16.92 10.33
N PHE A 729 -5.51 -17.53 11.17
CA PHE A 729 -4.18 -17.06 11.51
C PHE A 729 -3.15 -18.11 11.12
N VAL A 730 -2.01 -17.67 10.59
CA VAL A 730 -0.97 -18.55 10.10
C VAL A 730 0.37 -18.17 10.72
N GLN A 731 1.10 -19.16 11.21
CA GLN A 731 2.48 -19.00 11.66
C GLN A 731 3.40 -18.88 10.43
N PRO A 732 4.12 -17.75 10.27
CA PRO A 732 5.12 -17.60 9.21
C PRO A 732 6.23 -18.66 9.32
N ARG A 733 6.82 -19.08 8.20
CA ARG A 733 7.84 -20.15 8.20
C ARG A 733 9.10 -19.77 8.96
N TYR A 734 9.46 -18.48 8.96
CA TYR A 734 10.58 -17.91 9.70
C TYR A 734 10.32 -17.70 11.21
N ALA A 735 9.15 -18.08 11.75
CA ALA A 735 8.82 -17.87 13.17
C ALA A 735 9.84 -18.49 14.14
N LYS A 736 10.54 -19.56 13.73
CA LYS A 736 11.61 -20.22 14.52
C LYS A 736 12.82 -19.32 14.78
N LEU A 737 12.99 -18.24 14.03
CA LEU A 737 14.13 -17.33 14.10
C LEU A 737 13.88 -16.11 15.01
N LEU A 738 12.64 -15.94 15.49
CA LEU A 738 12.18 -14.81 16.30
C LEU A 738 12.12 -15.21 17.79
N SER A 739 12.53 -14.32 18.70
CA SER A 739 12.40 -14.55 20.15
C SER A 739 10.94 -14.42 20.59
N ALA A 740 10.35 -15.52 21.05
CA ALA A 740 8.97 -15.57 21.56
C ALA A 740 8.78 -14.83 22.91
N GLU A 741 9.86 -14.52 23.64
CA GLU A 741 9.78 -13.94 24.99
C GLU A 741 9.14 -12.54 25.01
N ALA A 742 9.47 -11.69 24.05
CA ALA A 742 8.94 -10.32 23.98
C ALA A 742 7.43 -10.28 23.66
N LEU A 743 6.95 -11.24 22.86
CA LEU A 743 5.53 -11.35 22.51
C LEU A 743 4.72 -11.94 23.69
N HIS A 744 5.28 -12.92 24.40
CA HIS A 744 4.67 -13.49 25.60
C HIS A 744 4.48 -12.46 26.72
N GLU A 745 5.46 -11.58 26.93
CA GLU A 745 5.37 -10.51 27.92
C GLU A 745 4.30 -9.47 27.55
N ALA A 746 4.14 -9.13 26.26
CA ALA A 746 3.11 -8.22 25.79
C ALA A 746 1.69 -8.78 25.95
N MET A 747 1.50 -10.10 25.71
CA MET A 747 0.21 -10.78 25.78
C MET A 747 -0.23 -11.19 27.20
N GLY A 748 0.61 -10.93 28.21
CA GLY A 748 0.27 -11.08 29.63
C GLY A 748 0.25 -12.52 30.15
N HIS A 749 1.05 -13.42 29.59
CA HIS A 749 1.09 -14.82 30.01
C HIS A 749 1.63 -14.98 31.45
N PRO A 750 1.07 -15.86 32.31
CA PRO A 750 1.63 -16.12 33.63
C PRO A 750 3.05 -16.68 33.54
N LYS A 751 4.02 -16.06 34.27
CA LYS A 751 5.39 -16.56 34.40
C LYS A 751 5.37 -17.86 35.23
N GLY A 752 5.49 -19.02 34.57
CA GLY A 752 5.63 -20.31 35.27
C GLY A 752 5.34 -21.57 34.44
N HIS A 753 4.46 -21.52 33.44
CA HIS A 753 3.95 -22.74 32.80
C HIS A 753 4.77 -23.32 31.65
N ALA A 754 5.76 -22.60 31.12
CA ALA A 754 6.61 -23.10 30.01
C ALA A 754 7.52 -24.27 30.42
N LYS A 755 7.76 -24.50 31.72
CA LYS A 755 8.64 -25.58 32.21
C LYS A 755 7.92 -26.90 32.52
N ASP A 756 6.60 -26.90 32.63
CA ASP A 756 5.85 -28.11 33.02
C ASP A 756 5.33 -28.89 31.80
N ALA A 757 4.96 -28.21 30.71
CA ALA A 757 4.55 -28.88 29.46
C ALA A 757 5.69 -29.68 28.81
N ALA A 758 6.94 -29.20 28.93
CA ALA A 758 8.12 -29.89 28.41
C ALA A 758 8.51 -31.14 29.23
N LYS A 759 7.96 -31.32 30.44
CA LYS A 759 8.21 -32.51 31.27
C LYS A 759 7.18 -33.62 31.06
N GLU A 760 5.96 -33.31 30.65
CA GLU A 760 4.95 -34.34 30.36
C GLU A 760 5.20 -35.05 29.02
N GLU A 761 5.65 -34.33 27.98
CA GLU A 761 6.01 -34.95 26.68
C GLU A 761 7.29 -35.81 26.73
N ALA A 762 8.19 -35.56 27.69
CA ALA A 762 9.39 -36.37 27.89
C ALA A 762 9.15 -37.64 28.74
N SER A 763 7.90 -37.88 29.19
CA SER A 763 7.53 -39.05 30.02
C SER A 763 6.65 -40.07 29.30
N VAL A 764 6.32 -39.85 28.02
CA VAL A 764 5.51 -40.76 27.18
C VAL A 764 6.16 -41.05 25.82
N VAL A 765 7.50 -41.13 25.76
CA VAL A 765 8.25 -41.74 24.64
C VAL A 765 9.31 -42.69 25.18
#